data_AF-A0A0M0K1N0-F1
#
_entry.id   AF-A0A0M0K1N0-F1
#
_cell.length_a   1.000
_cell.length_b   1.000
_cell.length_c   1.000
_cell.angle_alpha   90.00
_cell.angle_beta   90.00
_cell.angle_gamma   90.00
#
_symmetry.space_group_name_H-M   'P 1'
#
loop_
_entity.id
_entity.type
_entity.pdbx_description
1 polymer ?
#
loop_
_entity_poly.entity_id
_entity_poly.type
_entity_poly.pdbx_seq_one_letter_code
_entity_poly.pdbx_strand_id
1 'polypeptide(L)'
;MRDHAWLVLAVLLRPFVRTPGFFERRCLARALRLGPPRFKVEVKAVETCTVNNGNNLLRGTLWLPSGRDAVGPFPAVVIRSPYGAQDQNADWGNIVLAERGYAVLLQDTRGRFGSDGNFVPVEHEREDGKETVRWVRAQPWCDGRIAVFGPSYLGLTAWACVGACEPGEVQALVPVITQAVVRPAVFGEGGAISLELLVLWFYLIEIITHTSPITLGRALYRDWRQGRLLRASMHEPLGELDLLLFGKRWDFFQGGVQEPHSDDGPFWSARSTLCELRPDHPDCVMPPPLHMVTGWFDFFARQSLQDYERAAAVQPACQLTVMPYEHWGFTRLYGMQLSYRCLLQCMLKHLPTQRPSKQVAQQGASRDAAPPPLPVHEWFSGGRSESSLAQPVQLCLLGSLRWCGLPSWPPPRPKPLRLWLGSALTLRKTSPKAAASPLAVGAAAAGSWPSPSCVVTPGTALNGSPLTSPDLGVFAETVEDQDAFLTTRDRARARAPDKYTTLEYTYVPREPTPARGGPSFHPLNSGAIDQSPIERREDLLVFTSEPLREPLTFAGTPVLVLRVWTSSRSIDLIGRLCLVTRRGASINLCEGLSRVDAAAEEACIGDADRRTGRLVEVELGPVAAELGVGERLRLHVCSAAHPRWMRNLCSSPEIPLARQTSGSFASCCVRVSVDDEASVLTLPLLEAAPAR
;
A
#
# COMPACT_ATOMS: atom_id res chain seq x y z
N MET A 1 -4.05 -25.42 7.00
CA MET A 1 -5.33 -25.84 6.40
C MET A 1 -6.25 -26.69 7.31
N ARG A 2 -5.74 -27.34 8.38
CA ARG A 2 -6.58 -28.17 9.27
C ARG A 2 -7.63 -27.40 10.13
N ASP A 3 -7.43 -26.11 10.42
CA ASP A 3 -8.35 -25.34 11.29
C ASP A 3 -9.59 -24.75 10.60
N HIS A 4 -9.73 -24.94 9.28
CA HIS A 4 -10.78 -24.27 8.47
C HIS A 4 -11.59 -25.22 7.59
N ALA A 5 -11.52 -26.53 7.80
CA ALA A 5 -12.34 -27.52 7.08
C ALA A 5 -13.85 -27.21 7.16
N TRP A 6 -14.30 -26.64 8.29
CA TRP A 6 -15.68 -26.17 8.49
C TRP A 6 -16.05 -24.95 7.63
N LEU A 7 -15.08 -24.08 7.30
CA LEU A 7 -15.31 -22.92 6.41
C LEU A 7 -15.49 -23.38 4.96
N VAL A 8 -14.70 -24.35 4.53
CA VAL A 8 -14.86 -25.01 3.22
C VAL A 8 -16.23 -25.68 3.13
N LEU A 9 -16.67 -26.37 4.19
CA LEU A 9 -18.01 -26.96 4.27
C LEU A 9 -19.13 -25.90 4.20
N ALA A 10 -19.00 -24.79 4.94
CA ALA A 10 -19.96 -23.68 4.90
C ALA A 10 -20.04 -23.02 3.51
N VAL A 11 -18.91 -22.86 2.82
CA VAL A 11 -18.86 -22.34 1.44
C VAL A 11 -19.49 -23.33 0.45
N LEU A 12 -19.27 -24.64 0.62
CA LEU A 12 -19.86 -25.68 -0.23
C LEU A 12 -21.38 -25.82 -0.06
N LEU A 13 -21.92 -25.45 1.10
CA LEU A 13 -23.37 -25.49 1.39
C LEU A 13 -24.12 -24.24 0.90
N ARG A 14 -23.41 -23.14 0.62
CA ARG A 14 -23.96 -21.84 0.15
C ARG A 14 -24.92 -21.91 -1.04
N PRO A 15 -24.74 -22.78 -2.07
CA PRO A 15 -25.70 -22.90 -3.17
C PRO A 15 -27.08 -23.42 -2.73
N PHE A 16 -27.17 -24.08 -1.58
CA PHE A 16 -28.39 -24.72 -1.08
C PHE A 16 -29.15 -23.85 -0.06
N VAL A 17 -28.59 -22.70 0.35
CA VAL A 17 -29.18 -21.82 1.36
C VAL A 17 -29.14 -20.38 0.86
N ARG A 18 -30.31 -19.79 0.55
CA ARG A 18 -30.45 -18.46 -0.08
C ARG A 18 -30.05 -17.27 0.82
N THR A 19 -29.59 -17.53 2.04
CA THR A 19 -28.99 -16.56 2.97
C THR A 19 -28.11 -17.35 3.95
N PRO A 20 -26.96 -16.83 4.40
CA PRO A 20 -26.15 -17.57 5.36
C PRO A 20 -26.96 -17.80 6.63
N GLY A 21 -27.25 -19.07 6.92
CA GLY A 21 -27.98 -19.48 8.11
C GLY A 21 -27.18 -19.20 9.38
N PHE A 22 -27.82 -19.24 10.54
CA PHE A 22 -27.18 -18.96 11.84
C PHE A 22 -25.89 -19.76 12.10
N PHE A 23 -25.79 -20.99 11.57
CA PHE A 23 -24.60 -21.83 11.64
C PHE A 23 -23.43 -21.27 10.81
N GLU A 24 -23.65 -20.88 9.55
CA GLU A 24 -22.63 -20.30 8.69
C GLU A 24 -22.09 -18.98 9.27
N ARG A 25 -22.97 -18.19 9.89
CA ARG A 25 -22.58 -16.95 10.56
C ARG A 25 -21.73 -17.19 11.80
N ARG A 26 -21.98 -18.27 12.55
CA ARG A 26 -21.09 -18.72 13.63
C ARG A 26 -19.74 -19.20 13.10
N CYS A 27 -19.70 -19.90 11.96
CA CYS A 27 -18.46 -20.27 11.29
C CYS A 27 -17.67 -19.04 10.85
N LEU A 28 -18.34 -18.05 10.24
CA LEU A 28 -17.73 -16.78 9.85
C LEU A 28 -17.20 -16.01 11.06
N ALA A 29 -18.00 -15.86 12.13
CA ALA A 29 -17.56 -15.23 13.36
C ALA A 29 -16.33 -15.93 13.96
N ARG A 30 -16.32 -17.27 14.00
CA ARG A 30 -15.16 -18.05 14.47
C ARG A 30 -13.94 -17.89 13.56
N ALA A 31 -14.13 -17.88 12.25
CA ALA A 31 -13.06 -17.63 11.28
C ALA A 31 -12.48 -16.23 11.44
N LEU A 32 -13.30 -15.23 11.76
CA LEU A 32 -12.86 -13.87 12.09
C LEU A 32 -12.40 -13.71 13.56
N ARG A 33 -12.46 -14.79 14.35
CA ARG A 33 -12.33 -14.86 15.83
C ARG A 33 -13.04 -13.73 16.57
N LEU A 34 -14.30 -13.53 16.21
CA LEU A 34 -15.24 -12.65 16.88
C LEU A 34 -16.14 -13.45 17.84
N GLY A 35 -16.70 -12.78 18.84
CA GLY A 35 -17.79 -13.33 19.64
C GLY A 35 -18.99 -13.74 18.78
N PRO A 36 -19.88 -14.64 19.26
CA PRO A 36 -21.01 -15.12 18.50
C PRO A 36 -21.99 -13.98 18.11
N PRO A 37 -22.78 -14.14 17.04
CA PRO A 37 -23.80 -13.15 16.66
C PRO A 37 -24.85 -12.98 17.76
N ARG A 38 -25.29 -11.73 18.00
CA ARG A 38 -26.27 -11.38 19.04
C ARG A 38 -27.69 -11.28 18.49
N PHE A 39 -27.86 -10.67 17.33
CA PHE A 39 -29.18 -10.44 16.71
C PHE A 39 -29.34 -11.21 15.40
N LYS A 40 -30.59 -11.50 15.03
CA LYS A 40 -30.90 -11.82 13.63
C LYS A 40 -30.77 -10.53 12.80
N VAL A 41 -30.71 -10.66 11.48
CA VAL A 41 -30.58 -9.50 10.59
C VAL A 41 -31.63 -9.59 9.49
N GLU A 42 -32.37 -8.51 9.33
CA GLU A 42 -33.28 -8.28 8.22
C GLU A 42 -32.55 -7.46 7.15
N VAL A 43 -32.65 -7.86 5.88
CA VAL A 43 -31.97 -7.21 4.75
C VAL A 43 -33.01 -6.71 3.78
N LYS A 44 -32.96 -5.42 3.41
CA LYS A 44 -33.94 -4.77 2.53
C LYS A 44 -33.24 -3.90 1.50
N ALA A 45 -33.71 -3.90 0.25
CA ALA A 45 -33.41 -2.84 -0.68
C ALA A 45 -34.10 -1.54 -0.21
N VAL A 46 -33.42 -0.41 -0.33
CA VAL A 46 -33.93 0.89 0.10
C VAL A 46 -33.60 1.96 -0.93
N GLU A 47 -34.56 2.86 -1.15
CA GLU A 47 -34.32 4.16 -1.76
C GLU A 47 -33.87 5.11 -0.65
N THR A 48 -32.83 5.91 -0.91
CA THR A 48 -32.16 6.70 0.12
C THR A 48 -32.47 8.19 -0.05
N CYS A 49 -31.47 9.00 -0.36
CA CYS A 49 -31.61 10.42 -0.61
C CYS A 49 -31.67 10.73 -2.11
N THR A 50 -32.24 11.90 -2.44
CA THR A 50 -32.08 12.52 -3.75
C THR A 50 -30.92 13.52 -3.70
N VAL A 51 -30.15 13.59 -4.78
CA VAL A 51 -28.97 14.45 -4.95
C VAL A 51 -29.08 15.23 -6.25
N ASN A 52 -28.10 16.12 -6.55
CA ASN A 52 -28.12 16.95 -7.75
C ASN A 52 -29.43 17.75 -7.86
N ASN A 53 -29.75 18.47 -6.79
CA ASN A 53 -30.99 19.26 -6.65
C ASN A 53 -32.28 18.45 -6.83
N GLY A 54 -32.29 17.19 -6.38
CA GLY A 54 -33.47 16.31 -6.43
C GLY A 54 -33.60 15.48 -7.70
N ASN A 55 -32.70 15.63 -8.66
CA ASN A 55 -32.80 14.97 -9.98
C ASN A 55 -32.34 13.51 -10.00
N ASN A 56 -31.57 13.08 -9.01
CA ASN A 56 -31.02 11.72 -8.98
C ASN A 56 -31.33 11.04 -7.66
N LEU A 57 -32.01 9.90 -7.71
CA LEU A 57 -32.27 9.06 -6.53
C LEU A 57 -31.12 8.07 -6.34
N LEU A 58 -30.54 8.06 -5.14
CA LEU A 58 -29.55 7.05 -4.75
C LEU A 58 -30.25 5.87 -4.08
N ARG A 59 -29.77 4.65 -4.37
CA ARG A 59 -30.34 3.40 -3.87
C ARG A 59 -29.29 2.56 -3.17
N GLY A 60 -29.74 1.64 -2.33
CA GLY A 60 -28.85 0.78 -1.57
C GLY A 60 -29.56 -0.39 -0.93
N THR A 61 -28.84 -1.05 -0.03
CA THR A 61 -29.32 -2.16 0.79
C THR A 61 -29.09 -1.81 2.26
N LEU A 62 -30.07 -2.12 3.09
CA LEU A 62 -30.10 -1.86 4.51
C LEU A 62 -30.12 -3.19 5.28
N TRP A 63 -29.19 -3.36 6.21
CA TRP A 63 -29.14 -4.46 7.17
C TRP A 63 -29.55 -3.94 8.55
N LEU A 64 -30.68 -4.44 9.06
CA LEU A 64 -31.23 -4.05 10.36
C LEU A 64 -31.14 -5.20 11.37
N PRO A 65 -30.69 -4.94 12.60
CA PRO A 65 -30.86 -5.88 13.70
C PRO A 65 -32.34 -6.22 13.88
N SER A 66 -32.66 -7.52 14.05
CA SER A 66 -34.03 -8.02 14.21
C SER A 66 -34.13 -9.14 15.25
N GLY A 67 -35.36 -9.41 15.70
CA GLY A 67 -35.66 -10.34 16.78
C GLY A 67 -36.24 -9.63 18.01
N ARG A 68 -36.72 -10.41 18.99
CA ARG A 68 -37.38 -9.86 20.20
C ARG A 68 -36.49 -8.93 21.01
N ASP A 69 -35.19 -9.23 21.06
CA ASP A 69 -34.22 -8.47 21.85
C ASP A 69 -33.60 -7.29 21.08
N ALA A 70 -33.90 -7.15 19.78
CA ALA A 70 -33.40 -6.09 18.92
C ALA A 70 -34.31 -4.84 19.01
N VAL A 71 -34.20 -4.11 20.13
CA VAL A 71 -34.97 -2.88 20.35
C VAL A 71 -34.15 -1.68 19.89
N GLY A 72 -34.58 -1.05 18.80
CA GLY A 72 -33.99 0.19 18.27
C GLY A 72 -34.48 1.46 19.00
N PRO A 73 -34.11 2.66 18.51
CA PRO A 73 -33.28 2.92 17.34
C PRO A 73 -31.80 2.55 17.55
N PHE A 74 -31.06 2.33 16.46
CA PHE A 74 -29.68 1.83 16.47
C PHE A 74 -28.68 2.89 16.03
N PRO A 75 -27.42 2.85 16.51
CA PRO A 75 -26.34 3.53 15.82
C PRO A 75 -26.18 2.95 14.41
N ALA A 76 -25.87 3.80 13.43
CA ALA A 76 -25.78 3.39 12.03
C ALA A 76 -24.36 3.45 11.47
N VAL A 77 -24.07 2.58 10.50
CA VAL A 77 -22.83 2.56 9.72
C VAL A 77 -23.18 2.79 8.25
N VAL A 78 -22.58 3.81 7.65
CA VAL A 78 -22.75 4.13 6.23
C VAL A 78 -21.52 3.66 5.44
N ILE A 79 -21.79 2.93 4.37
CA ILE A 79 -20.81 2.41 3.40
C ILE A 79 -21.33 2.80 2.02
N ARG A 80 -20.53 3.49 1.20
CA ARG A 80 -20.91 3.84 -0.18
C ARG A 80 -19.95 3.16 -1.16
N SER A 81 -20.47 2.56 -2.22
CA SER A 81 -19.69 1.69 -3.11
C SER A 81 -20.05 1.90 -4.59
N PRO A 82 -19.06 1.98 -5.49
CA PRO A 82 -19.31 1.92 -6.92
C PRO A 82 -19.33 0.47 -7.46
N TYR A 83 -19.35 -0.53 -6.57
CA TYR A 83 -19.18 -1.95 -6.91
C TYR A 83 -20.46 -2.80 -6.75
N GLY A 84 -21.61 -2.16 -6.50
CA GLY A 84 -22.91 -2.82 -6.46
C GLY A 84 -23.35 -3.12 -5.05
N ALA A 85 -24.46 -2.50 -4.63
CA ALA A 85 -25.05 -2.65 -3.32
C ALA A 85 -26.26 -3.60 -3.30
N GLN A 86 -26.89 -3.83 -4.46
CA GLN A 86 -28.16 -4.56 -4.57
C GLN A 86 -28.01 -6.07 -4.81
N ASP A 87 -26.80 -6.59 -5.05
CA ASP A 87 -26.57 -8.04 -5.05
C ASP A 87 -26.58 -8.53 -3.59
N GLN A 88 -27.35 -9.59 -3.29
CA GLN A 88 -27.42 -10.19 -1.96
C GLN A 88 -26.05 -10.73 -1.45
N ASN A 89 -25.05 -10.83 -2.34
CA ASN A 89 -23.68 -11.19 -2.00
C ASN A 89 -22.77 -10.00 -1.67
N ALA A 90 -23.23 -8.75 -1.81
CA ALA A 90 -22.46 -7.54 -1.50
C ALA A 90 -22.37 -7.31 0.02
N ASP A 91 -21.55 -8.11 0.69
CA ASP A 91 -21.31 -8.02 2.13
C ASP A 91 -19.86 -7.62 2.40
N TRP A 92 -19.65 -6.34 2.76
CA TRP A 92 -18.35 -5.78 3.10
C TRP A 92 -18.02 -5.88 4.60
N GLY A 93 -18.73 -6.74 5.33
CA GLY A 93 -18.75 -6.77 6.80
C GLY A 93 -20.06 -6.26 7.39
N ASN A 94 -21.06 -6.03 6.53
CA ASN A 94 -22.38 -5.51 6.84
C ASN A 94 -23.09 -6.44 7.81
N ILE A 95 -23.04 -7.76 7.55
CA ILE A 95 -23.67 -8.74 8.42
C ILE A 95 -23.00 -8.79 9.79
N VAL A 96 -21.67 -8.68 9.82
CA VAL A 96 -20.87 -8.73 11.05
C VAL A 96 -21.24 -7.57 11.96
N LEU A 97 -21.42 -6.37 11.40
CA LEU A 97 -21.85 -5.19 12.14
C LEU A 97 -23.32 -5.30 12.57
N ALA A 98 -24.23 -5.70 11.67
CA ALA A 98 -25.66 -5.75 11.96
C ALA A 98 -26.01 -6.75 13.07
N GLU A 99 -25.36 -7.93 13.07
CA GLU A 99 -25.54 -8.93 14.13
C GLU A 99 -25.06 -8.47 15.52
N ARG A 100 -24.34 -7.34 15.58
CA ARG A 100 -23.80 -6.74 16.81
C ARG A 100 -24.56 -5.48 17.24
N GLY A 101 -25.65 -5.13 16.54
CA GLY A 101 -26.58 -4.07 16.94
C GLY A 101 -26.39 -2.75 16.22
N TYR A 102 -25.78 -2.75 15.03
CA TYR A 102 -25.68 -1.59 14.17
C TYR A 102 -26.70 -1.67 13.03
N ALA A 103 -27.34 -0.57 12.66
CA ALA A 103 -27.99 -0.47 11.35
C ALA A 103 -26.89 -0.22 10.30
N VAL A 104 -26.88 -0.96 9.18
CA VAL A 104 -25.83 -0.79 8.16
C VAL A 104 -26.45 -0.48 6.82
N LEU A 105 -26.05 0.63 6.21
CA LEU A 105 -26.44 1.01 4.85
C LEU A 105 -25.24 0.80 3.92
N LEU A 106 -25.41 -0.04 2.89
CA LEU A 106 -24.54 -0.06 1.71
C LEU A 106 -25.27 0.66 0.59
N GLN A 107 -24.75 1.78 0.12
CA GLN A 107 -25.37 2.58 -0.95
C GLN A 107 -24.54 2.49 -2.23
N ASP A 108 -25.21 2.36 -3.38
CA ASP A 108 -24.59 2.53 -4.68
C ASP A 108 -24.28 4.00 -4.93
N THR A 109 -23.04 4.32 -5.31
CA THR A 109 -22.68 5.71 -5.67
C THR A 109 -23.43 6.16 -6.94
N ARG A 110 -23.52 7.48 -7.16
CA ARG A 110 -24.27 8.06 -8.29
C ARG A 110 -23.85 7.44 -9.63
N GLY A 111 -24.85 7.09 -10.46
CA GLY A 111 -24.68 6.46 -11.77
C GLY A 111 -24.14 5.03 -11.75
N ARG A 112 -24.20 4.35 -10.60
CA ARG A 112 -23.78 2.96 -10.44
C ARG A 112 -24.98 2.08 -10.09
N PHE A 113 -25.09 0.95 -10.80
CA PHE A 113 -26.08 -0.10 -10.53
C PHE A 113 -27.51 0.43 -10.35
N GLY A 114 -28.02 0.44 -9.12
CA GLY A 114 -29.38 0.88 -8.83
C GLY A 114 -29.53 2.40 -8.69
N SER A 115 -28.46 3.19 -8.60
CA SER A 115 -28.53 4.64 -8.38
C SER A 115 -28.59 5.42 -9.69
N ASP A 116 -29.40 6.47 -9.73
CA ASP A 116 -29.55 7.36 -10.88
C ASP A 116 -28.28 8.22 -11.11
N GLY A 117 -28.22 8.90 -12.27
CA GLY A 117 -27.19 9.87 -12.62
C GLY A 117 -26.03 9.27 -13.42
N ASN A 118 -24.92 10.02 -13.50
CA ASN A 118 -23.71 9.59 -14.20
C ASN A 118 -22.59 9.33 -13.20
N PHE A 119 -21.86 8.24 -13.41
CA PHE A 119 -20.70 7.94 -12.60
C PHE A 119 -19.47 8.66 -13.16
N VAL A 120 -18.96 9.61 -12.37
CA VAL A 120 -17.62 10.16 -12.55
C VAL A 120 -16.83 9.90 -11.26
N PRO A 121 -15.68 9.22 -11.31
CA PRO A 121 -14.93 8.87 -10.12
C PRO A 121 -14.69 10.09 -9.22
N VAL A 122 -14.90 9.91 -7.92
CA VAL A 122 -14.62 10.82 -6.80
C VAL A 122 -15.29 12.21 -6.80
N GLU A 123 -15.80 12.67 -7.94
CA GLU A 123 -16.31 14.04 -8.15
C GLU A 123 -17.52 14.38 -7.29
N HIS A 124 -18.47 13.45 -7.14
CA HIS A 124 -19.74 13.72 -6.46
C HIS A 124 -19.78 13.17 -5.03
N GLU A 125 -18.70 12.53 -4.56
CA GLU A 125 -18.74 11.73 -3.34
C GLU A 125 -18.94 12.58 -2.07
N ARG A 126 -18.50 13.85 -2.10
CA ARG A 126 -18.71 14.81 -0.99
C ARG A 126 -20.17 15.23 -0.87
N GLU A 127 -20.78 15.68 -1.97
CA GLU A 127 -22.20 16.08 -2.02
C GLU A 127 -23.09 14.90 -1.62
N ASP A 128 -22.91 13.76 -2.29
CA ASP A 128 -23.76 12.58 -2.06
C ASP A 128 -23.56 12.01 -0.66
N GLY A 129 -22.32 12.00 -0.15
CA GLY A 129 -21.99 11.51 1.18
C GLY A 129 -22.70 12.30 2.27
N LYS A 130 -22.70 13.63 2.18
CA LYS A 130 -23.38 14.53 3.13
C LYS A 130 -24.89 14.27 3.16
N GLU A 131 -25.53 14.20 2.00
CA GLU A 131 -26.97 13.97 1.92
C GLU A 131 -27.36 12.54 2.38
N THR A 132 -26.50 11.55 2.12
CA THR A 132 -26.70 10.20 2.64
C THR A 132 -26.64 10.16 4.16
N VAL A 133 -25.64 10.81 4.78
CA VAL A 133 -25.51 10.87 6.24
C VAL A 133 -26.73 11.53 6.87
N ARG A 134 -27.20 12.65 6.31
CA ARG A 134 -28.40 13.36 6.79
C ARG A 134 -29.66 12.52 6.66
N TRP A 135 -29.85 11.85 5.52
CA TRP A 135 -30.98 10.97 5.30
C TRP A 135 -31.01 9.83 6.32
N VAL A 136 -29.86 9.17 6.57
CA VAL A 136 -29.76 8.08 7.56
C VAL A 136 -30.11 8.59 8.97
N ARG A 137 -29.57 9.75 9.37
CA ARG A 137 -29.84 10.33 10.70
C ARG A 137 -31.32 10.66 10.92
N ALA A 138 -32.06 10.97 9.86
CA ALA A 138 -33.48 11.27 9.91
C ALA A 138 -34.38 10.02 10.01
N GLN A 139 -33.83 8.82 9.85
CA GLN A 139 -34.62 7.59 9.84
C GLN A 139 -35.06 7.16 11.25
N PRO A 140 -36.28 6.62 11.42
CA PRO A 140 -36.78 6.20 12.73
C PRO A 140 -36.02 5.01 13.34
N TRP A 141 -35.27 4.27 12.52
CA TRP A 141 -34.42 3.17 12.97
C TRP A 141 -33.01 3.62 13.38
N CYS A 142 -32.62 4.87 13.11
CA CYS A 142 -31.33 5.43 13.50
C CYS A 142 -31.47 6.28 14.77
N ASP A 143 -30.54 6.14 15.71
CA ASP A 143 -30.54 6.92 16.96
C ASP A 143 -29.83 8.28 16.83
N GLY A 144 -29.57 8.69 15.59
CA GLY A 144 -28.85 9.91 15.22
C GLY A 144 -27.34 9.76 15.17
N ARG A 145 -26.75 8.66 15.66
CA ARG A 145 -25.30 8.43 15.65
C ARG A 145 -24.88 7.61 14.44
N ILE A 146 -23.88 8.10 13.71
CA ILE A 146 -23.35 7.57 12.46
C ILE A 146 -21.85 7.31 12.59
N ALA A 147 -21.40 6.19 12.03
CA ALA A 147 -20.02 6.03 11.60
C ALA A 147 -19.95 5.72 10.11
N VAL A 148 -18.78 5.97 9.53
CA VAL A 148 -18.48 5.67 8.13
C VAL A 148 -17.31 4.69 8.05
N PHE A 149 -17.42 3.72 7.15
CA PHE A 149 -16.44 2.64 7.01
C PHE A 149 -16.29 2.25 5.55
N GLY A 150 -15.06 1.94 5.14
CA GLY A 150 -14.86 1.30 3.86
C GLY A 150 -13.40 1.00 3.52
N PRO A 151 -13.13 -0.11 2.82
CA PRO A 151 -11.86 -0.34 2.16
C PRO A 151 -11.76 0.38 0.80
N SER A 152 -10.56 0.77 0.39
CA SER A 152 -10.28 1.24 -0.97
C SER A 152 -11.20 2.41 -1.35
N TYR A 153 -11.92 2.34 -2.47
CA TYR A 153 -12.88 3.37 -2.88
C TYR A 153 -14.00 3.61 -1.85
N LEU A 154 -14.50 2.57 -1.16
CA LEU A 154 -15.50 2.76 -0.10
C LEU A 154 -14.91 3.66 1.01
N GLY A 155 -13.60 3.52 1.26
CA GLY A 155 -12.85 4.40 2.15
C GLY A 155 -12.71 5.84 1.64
N LEU A 156 -12.55 6.04 0.33
CA LEU A 156 -12.57 7.37 -0.30
C LEU A 156 -13.94 8.03 -0.03
N THR A 157 -15.03 7.29 -0.22
CA THR A 157 -16.38 7.81 0.07
C THR A 157 -16.58 8.10 1.56
N ALA A 158 -15.97 7.31 2.45
CA ALA A 158 -16.04 7.55 3.89
C ALA A 158 -15.29 8.84 4.27
N TRP A 159 -14.13 9.10 3.68
CA TRP A 159 -13.45 10.39 3.80
C TRP A 159 -14.29 11.53 3.22
N ALA A 160 -14.93 11.34 2.08
CA ALA A 160 -15.80 12.35 1.47
C ALA A 160 -17.01 12.69 2.37
N CYS A 161 -17.59 11.71 3.06
CA CYS A 161 -18.62 11.95 4.07
C CYS A 161 -18.07 12.84 5.20
N VAL A 162 -16.91 12.50 5.77
CA VAL A 162 -16.30 13.29 6.86
C VAL A 162 -15.95 14.71 6.39
N GLY A 163 -15.37 14.85 5.20
CA GLY A 163 -14.96 16.13 4.66
C GLY A 163 -16.11 17.05 4.23
N ALA A 164 -17.34 16.55 4.12
CA ALA A 164 -18.50 17.33 3.70
C ALA A 164 -19.53 17.57 4.82
N CYS A 165 -19.58 16.68 5.82
CA CYS A 165 -20.49 16.80 6.95
C CYS A 165 -20.03 17.84 7.98
N GLU A 166 -20.97 18.39 8.74
CA GLU A 166 -20.66 19.30 9.83
C GLU A 166 -20.00 18.53 11.00
N PRO A 167 -19.15 19.20 11.82
CA PRO A 167 -18.55 18.60 12.99
C PRO A 167 -19.60 17.94 13.91
N GLY A 168 -19.38 16.66 14.23
CA GLY A 168 -20.29 15.88 15.06
C GLY A 168 -21.45 15.19 14.32
N GLU A 169 -21.60 15.36 13.00
CA GLU A 169 -22.55 14.56 12.23
C GLU A 169 -22.11 13.09 12.09
N VAL A 170 -20.80 12.85 12.07
CA VAL A 170 -20.14 11.52 12.04
C VAL A 170 -19.31 11.36 13.32
N GLN A 171 -19.51 10.25 14.06
CA GLN A 171 -18.82 10.02 15.34
C GLN A 171 -17.62 9.07 15.25
N ALA A 172 -17.50 8.29 14.18
CA ALA A 172 -16.31 7.46 13.94
C ALA A 172 -16.05 7.25 12.45
N LEU A 173 -14.77 7.11 12.09
CA LEU A 173 -14.30 6.81 10.75
C LEU A 173 -13.37 5.59 10.79
N VAL A 174 -13.59 4.60 9.92
CA VAL A 174 -12.67 3.46 9.76
C VAL A 174 -12.26 3.34 8.29
N PRO A 175 -11.20 4.07 7.87
CA PRO A 175 -10.67 4.01 6.53
C PRO A 175 -9.67 2.85 6.41
N VAL A 176 -9.88 1.96 5.44
CA VAL A 176 -9.00 0.82 5.19
C VAL A 176 -8.38 0.93 3.80
N ILE A 177 -7.05 0.81 3.66
CA ILE A 177 -6.31 0.86 2.38
C ILE A 177 -6.81 1.97 1.44
N THR A 178 -6.77 3.21 1.93
CA THR A 178 -7.42 4.35 1.28
C THR A 178 -6.80 5.66 1.77
N GLN A 179 -7.26 6.79 1.24
CA GLN A 179 -6.69 8.11 1.48
C GLN A 179 -7.75 9.22 1.44
N ALA A 180 -7.47 10.36 2.06
CA ALA A 180 -8.31 11.54 2.05
C ALA A 180 -8.12 12.42 0.81
N VAL A 181 -6.97 12.28 0.13
CA VAL A 181 -6.60 13.03 -1.08
C VAL A 181 -6.31 12.05 -2.22
N VAL A 182 -6.96 12.21 -3.38
CA VAL A 182 -6.99 11.19 -4.45
C VAL A 182 -5.81 11.29 -5.40
N ARG A 183 -5.42 12.50 -5.81
CA ARG A 183 -4.42 12.71 -6.87
C ARG A 183 -3.09 11.98 -6.63
N PRO A 184 -2.53 11.91 -5.39
CA PRO A 184 -1.29 11.18 -5.10
C PRO A 184 -1.29 9.68 -5.46
N ALA A 185 -2.47 9.03 -5.56
CA ALA A 185 -2.52 7.65 -6.05
C ALA A 185 -2.38 7.56 -7.57
N VAL A 186 -2.84 8.57 -8.30
CA VAL A 186 -2.75 8.63 -9.77
C VAL A 186 -1.39 9.16 -10.21
N PHE A 187 -0.92 10.23 -9.58
CA PHE A 187 0.39 10.83 -9.78
C PHE A 187 1.18 10.66 -8.50
N GLY A 188 2.13 9.74 -8.50
CA GLY A 188 3.03 9.60 -7.35
C GLY A 188 3.74 10.91 -7.08
N GLU A 189 4.12 11.16 -5.83
CA GLU A 189 4.80 12.41 -5.42
C GLU A 189 6.10 12.67 -6.21
N GLY A 190 6.72 11.61 -6.75
CA GLY A 190 7.85 11.68 -7.66
C GLY A 190 7.54 12.20 -9.07
N GLY A 191 6.28 12.47 -9.42
CA GLY A 191 5.88 13.05 -10.70
C GLY A 191 5.54 12.06 -11.82
N ALA A 192 5.57 10.75 -11.56
CA ALA A 192 5.15 9.72 -12.53
C ALA A 192 3.70 9.27 -12.29
N ILE A 193 3.02 8.92 -13.39
CA ILE A 193 1.68 8.31 -13.35
C ILE A 193 1.77 6.85 -12.86
N SER A 194 0.90 6.46 -11.94
CA SER A 194 0.62 5.07 -11.57
C SER A 194 -0.16 4.36 -12.70
N LEU A 195 0.52 4.05 -13.80
CA LEU A 195 -0.12 3.57 -15.03
C LEU A 195 -0.87 2.25 -14.82
N GLU A 196 -0.26 1.32 -14.09
CA GLU A 196 -0.89 0.03 -13.78
C GLU A 196 -2.19 0.21 -12.99
N LEU A 197 -2.21 1.11 -12.00
CA LEU A 197 -3.43 1.41 -11.25
C LEU A 197 -4.52 1.92 -12.18
N LEU A 198 -4.22 2.92 -13.03
CA LEU A 198 -5.18 3.47 -13.97
C LEU A 198 -5.73 2.39 -14.90
N VAL A 199 -4.85 1.66 -15.59
CA VAL A 199 -5.24 0.62 -16.56
C VAL A 199 -6.11 -0.45 -15.91
N LEU A 200 -5.65 -1.00 -14.77
CA LEU A 200 -6.33 -2.11 -14.12
C LEU A 200 -7.63 -1.69 -13.44
N TRP A 201 -7.67 -0.52 -12.79
CA TRP A 201 -8.87 -0.07 -12.08
C TRP A 201 -9.98 0.38 -13.04
N PHE A 202 -9.66 1.12 -14.11
CA PHE A 202 -10.66 1.46 -15.13
C PHE A 202 -11.23 0.22 -15.81
N TYR A 203 -10.37 -0.74 -16.13
CA TYR A 203 -10.80 -2.04 -16.68
C TYR A 203 -11.71 -2.80 -15.71
N LEU A 204 -11.39 -2.80 -14.41
CA LEU A 204 -12.21 -3.43 -13.38
C LEU A 204 -13.59 -2.77 -13.26
N ILE A 205 -13.64 -1.44 -13.18
CA ILE A 205 -14.88 -0.67 -13.05
C ILE A 205 -15.80 -0.90 -14.26
N GLU A 206 -15.28 -0.86 -15.48
CA GLU A 206 -16.08 -1.07 -16.69
C GLU A 206 -16.71 -2.47 -16.67
N ILE A 207 -15.94 -3.51 -16.36
CA ILE A 207 -16.43 -4.89 -16.45
C ILE A 207 -17.40 -5.24 -15.33
N ILE A 208 -17.14 -4.79 -14.10
CA ILE A 208 -18.02 -5.05 -12.94
C ILE A 208 -19.45 -4.53 -13.18
N THR A 209 -19.61 -3.50 -14.02
CA THR A 209 -20.92 -2.92 -14.37
C THR A 209 -21.77 -3.84 -15.24
N HIS A 210 -21.13 -4.66 -16.07
CA HIS A 210 -21.80 -5.37 -17.17
C HIS A 210 -21.73 -6.89 -17.06
N THR A 211 -21.14 -7.40 -15.97
CA THR A 211 -20.65 -8.78 -15.94
C THR A 211 -20.85 -9.41 -14.56
N SER A 212 -21.32 -10.66 -14.53
CA SER A 212 -21.35 -11.45 -13.29
C SER A 212 -19.94 -11.80 -12.79
N PRO A 213 -19.73 -12.06 -11.49
CA PRO A 213 -18.40 -12.32 -10.91
C PRO A 213 -17.62 -13.45 -11.60
N ILE A 214 -18.31 -14.51 -12.05
CA ILE A 214 -17.69 -15.66 -12.74
C ILE A 214 -17.16 -15.23 -14.11
N THR A 215 -17.94 -14.43 -14.84
CA THR A 215 -17.55 -13.96 -16.17
C THR A 215 -16.44 -12.90 -16.07
N LEU A 216 -16.42 -12.09 -15.01
CA LEU A 216 -15.32 -11.18 -14.69
C LEU A 216 -14.01 -11.94 -14.48
N GLY A 217 -14.01 -13.00 -13.67
CA GLY A 217 -12.83 -13.83 -13.44
C GLY A 217 -12.29 -14.47 -14.72
N ARG A 218 -13.17 -14.95 -15.61
CA ARG A 218 -12.78 -15.51 -16.91
C ARG A 218 -12.21 -14.46 -17.86
N ALA A 219 -12.80 -13.27 -17.91
CA ALA A 219 -12.32 -12.17 -18.75
C ALA A 219 -10.93 -11.69 -18.29
N LEU A 220 -10.76 -11.47 -16.98
CA LEU A 220 -9.47 -11.10 -16.39
C LEU A 220 -8.40 -12.16 -16.67
N TYR A 221 -8.72 -13.45 -16.46
CA TYR A 221 -7.78 -14.54 -16.74
C TYR A 221 -7.37 -14.59 -18.23
N ARG A 222 -8.32 -14.46 -19.15
CA ARG A 222 -8.06 -14.47 -20.60
C ARG A 222 -7.17 -13.30 -21.00
N ASP A 223 -7.54 -12.08 -20.61
CA ASP A 223 -6.85 -10.86 -21.01
C ASP A 223 -5.45 -10.79 -20.36
N TRP A 224 -5.28 -11.39 -19.17
CA TRP A 224 -3.99 -11.64 -18.54
C TRP A 224 -3.14 -12.65 -19.32
N ARG A 225 -3.69 -13.84 -19.66
CA ARG A 225 -2.98 -14.86 -20.46
C ARG A 225 -2.51 -14.33 -21.81
N GLN A 226 -3.27 -13.42 -22.39
CA GLN A 226 -2.95 -12.79 -23.67
C GLN A 226 -1.99 -11.60 -23.52
N GLY A 227 -1.66 -11.15 -22.31
CA GLY A 227 -0.82 -9.97 -22.08
C GLY A 227 -1.42 -8.69 -22.66
N ARG A 228 -2.75 -8.61 -22.80
CA ARG A 228 -3.43 -7.46 -23.44
C ARG A 228 -3.17 -6.17 -22.67
N LEU A 229 -3.27 -6.23 -21.34
CA LEU A 229 -3.09 -5.08 -20.46
C LEU A 229 -1.63 -4.59 -20.48
N LEU A 230 -0.65 -5.51 -20.48
CA LEU A 230 0.76 -5.16 -20.64
C LEU A 230 1.05 -4.52 -22.01
N ARG A 231 0.48 -5.05 -23.09
CA ARG A 231 0.59 -4.45 -24.43
C ARG A 231 -0.03 -3.06 -24.49
N ALA A 232 -1.19 -2.86 -23.85
CA ALA A 232 -1.82 -1.55 -23.75
C ALA A 232 -0.98 -0.57 -22.93
N SER A 233 -0.34 -1.01 -21.83
CA SER A 233 0.61 -0.18 -21.07
C SER A 233 1.83 0.26 -21.89
N MET A 234 2.14 -0.44 -23.00
CA MET A 234 3.17 -0.04 -23.96
C MET A 234 2.67 0.92 -25.05
N HIS A 235 1.38 1.26 -25.11
CA HIS A 235 0.84 2.16 -26.13
C HIS A 235 1.33 3.60 -25.97
N GLU A 236 1.62 4.25 -27.09
CA GLU A 236 1.99 5.66 -27.19
C GLU A 236 1.19 6.29 -28.34
N PRO A 237 0.65 7.51 -28.17
CA PRO A 237 0.74 8.33 -26.97
C PRO A 237 -0.26 7.90 -25.87
N LEU A 238 0.02 8.26 -24.61
CA LEU A 238 -0.84 7.89 -23.47
C LEU A 238 -2.30 8.34 -23.65
N GLY A 239 -2.50 9.48 -24.31
CA GLY A 239 -3.81 10.06 -24.55
C GLY A 239 -4.75 9.14 -25.33
N GLU A 240 -4.27 8.10 -26.02
CA GLU A 240 -5.09 7.14 -26.79
C GLU A 240 -5.40 5.83 -26.05
N LEU A 241 -4.89 5.68 -24.83
CA LEU A 241 -4.97 4.42 -24.09
C LEU A 241 -6.41 4.00 -23.75
N ASP A 242 -7.28 4.96 -23.46
CA ASP A 242 -8.70 4.69 -23.18
C ASP A 242 -9.47 4.13 -24.38
N LEU A 243 -9.23 4.68 -25.59
CA LEU A 243 -9.76 4.13 -26.83
C LEU A 243 -9.27 2.69 -27.06
N LEU A 244 -8.00 2.41 -26.82
CA LEU A 244 -7.44 1.08 -27.00
C LEU A 244 -8.01 0.06 -26.00
N LEU A 245 -8.17 0.46 -24.74
CA LEU A 245 -8.66 -0.42 -23.68
C LEU A 245 -10.16 -0.64 -23.74
N PHE A 246 -10.92 0.43 -23.97
CA PHE A 246 -12.38 0.46 -23.77
C PHE A 246 -13.18 0.72 -25.05
N GLY A 247 -12.54 1.08 -26.17
CA GLY A 247 -13.22 1.45 -27.41
C GLY A 247 -13.96 2.79 -27.34
N LYS A 248 -13.81 3.54 -26.23
CA LYS A 248 -14.46 4.84 -25.98
C LYS A 248 -13.53 5.77 -25.21
N ARG A 249 -13.72 7.08 -25.37
CA ARG A 249 -13.05 8.10 -24.57
C ARG A 249 -13.65 8.13 -23.16
N TRP A 250 -12.80 8.28 -22.16
CA TRP A 250 -13.23 8.48 -20.77
C TRP A 250 -12.83 9.87 -20.29
N ASP A 251 -13.81 10.70 -19.94
CA ASP A 251 -13.57 12.09 -19.56
C ASP A 251 -12.63 12.22 -18.36
N PHE A 252 -12.80 11.36 -17.34
CA PHE A 252 -11.91 11.35 -16.19
C PHE A 252 -10.47 11.02 -16.60
N PHE A 253 -10.28 10.04 -17.49
CA PHE A 253 -8.94 9.68 -17.97
C PHE A 253 -8.33 10.84 -18.77
N GLN A 254 -9.09 11.38 -19.73
CA GLN A 254 -8.64 12.47 -20.60
C GLN A 254 -8.31 13.75 -19.82
N GLY A 255 -9.17 14.17 -18.89
CA GLY A 255 -8.91 15.33 -18.04
C GLY A 255 -7.69 15.12 -17.14
N GLY A 256 -7.56 13.94 -16.53
CA GLY A 256 -6.43 13.61 -15.66
C GLY A 256 -5.08 13.67 -16.39
N VAL A 257 -4.97 13.13 -17.61
CA VAL A 257 -3.72 13.18 -18.38
C VAL A 257 -3.41 14.54 -19.01
N GLN A 258 -4.41 15.42 -19.15
CA GLN A 258 -4.25 16.79 -19.66
C GLN A 258 -3.85 17.78 -18.55
N GLU A 259 -4.25 17.54 -17.31
CA GLU A 259 -3.90 18.37 -16.15
C GLU A 259 -3.06 17.60 -15.11
N PRO A 260 -1.84 17.15 -15.44
CA PRO A 260 -1.06 16.30 -14.55
C PRO A 260 -0.37 17.04 -13.39
N HIS A 261 -0.36 18.38 -13.33
CA HIS A 261 0.54 19.15 -12.44
C HIS A 261 -0.12 20.03 -11.37
N SER A 262 -1.44 20.17 -11.34
CA SER A 262 -2.12 21.08 -10.38
C SER A 262 -3.24 20.37 -9.64
N ASP A 263 -3.14 20.32 -8.31
CA ASP A 263 -4.23 19.86 -7.42
C ASP A 263 -5.43 20.82 -7.49
N ASP A 264 -5.17 22.12 -7.70
CA ASP A 264 -6.18 23.19 -7.76
C ASP A 264 -6.69 23.47 -9.17
N GLY A 265 -6.26 22.67 -10.15
CA GLY A 265 -6.71 22.76 -11.54
C GLY A 265 -8.23 22.56 -11.64
N PRO A 266 -8.88 23.08 -12.70
CA PRO A 266 -10.32 22.88 -12.94
C PRO A 266 -10.73 21.41 -12.87
N PHE A 267 -9.87 20.48 -13.30
CA PHE A 267 -10.15 19.05 -13.21
C PHE A 267 -10.00 18.48 -11.78
N TRP A 268 -8.93 18.83 -11.06
CA TRP A 268 -8.63 18.20 -9.77
C TRP A 268 -9.31 18.85 -8.56
N SER A 269 -9.69 20.12 -8.65
CA SER A 269 -10.30 20.88 -7.54
C SER A 269 -11.51 20.20 -6.90
N ALA A 270 -12.38 19.57 -7.70
CA ALA A 270 -13.56 18.83 -7.21
C ALA A 270 -13.31 17.33 -6.95
N ARG A 271 -12.11 16.80 -7.24
CA ARG A 271 -11.83 15.36 -7.32
C ARG A 271 -10.70 14.90 -6.40
N SER A 272 -9.76 15.79 -6.08
CA SER A 272 -8.58 15.43 -5.29
C SER A 272 -8.90 15.37 -3.80
N THR A 273 -9.30 16.49 -3.20
CA THR A 273 -9.44 16.62 -1.74
C THR A 273 -10.84 16.23 -1.27
N LEU A 274 -10.97 15.00 -0.77
CA LEU A 274 -12.23 14.48 -0.21
C LEU A 274 -12.43 14.93 1.24
N CYS A 275 -11.35 15.01 2.01
CA CYS A 275 -11.32 15.56 3.36
C CYS A 275 -10.02 16.37 3.53
N GLU A 276 -10.14 17.66 3.81
CA GLU A 276 -8.99 18.51 4.05
C GLU A 276 -8.56 18.42 5.51
N LEU A 277 -7.30 18.05 5.73
CA LEU A 277 -6.74 17.81 7.07
C LEU A 277 -5.58 18.76 7.40
N ARG A 278 -5.20 19.67 6.48
CA ARG A 278 -4.14 20.66 6.70
C ARG A 278 -4.62 21.74 7.66
N PRO A 279 -4.00 21.90 8.84
CA PRO A 279 -4.47 22.84 9.88
C PRO A 279 -4.54 24.30 9.43
N ASP A 280 -3.75 24.69 8.44
CA ASP A 280 -3.65 26.03 7.86
C ASP A 280 -4.64 26.28 6.72
N HIS A 281 -5.35 25.25 6.24
CA HIS A 281 -6.33 25.39 5.16
C HIS A 281 -7.69 25.87 5.69
N PRO A 282 -8.37 26.83 5.02
CA PRO A 282 -9.67 27.35 5.48
C PRO A 282 -10.76 26.29 5.58
N ASP A 283 -10.72 25.27 4.70
CA ASP A 283 -11.66 24.14 4.70
C ASP A 283 -11.23 22.96 5.59
N CYS A 284 -10.25 23.16 6.48
CA CYS A 284 -9.76 22.09 7.35
C CYS A 284 -10.88 21.50 8.22
N VAL A 285 -10.98 20.18 8.21
CA VAL A 285 -11.94 19.41 9.00
C VAL A 285 -11.22 18.75 10.16
N MET A 286 -11.74 18.90 11.37
CA MET A 286 -11.35 18.04 12.48
C MET A 286 -12.01 16.67 12.28
N PRO A 287 -11.25 15.59 12.01
CA PRO A 287 -11.84 14.29 11.81
C PRO A 287 -12.41 13.73 13.12
N PRO A 288 -13.45 12.88 13.05
CA PRO A 288 -13.88 12.11 14.21
C PRO A 288 -12.77 11.14 14.65
N PRO A 289 -12.88 10.54 15.85
CA PRO A 289 -12.04 9.41 16.21
C PRO A 289 -12.01 8.36 15.09
N LEU A 290 -10.81 7.97 14.68
CA LEU A 290 -10.64 7.01 13.58
C LEU A 290 -9.69 5.88 13.94
N HIS A 291 -9.88 4.74 13.28
CA HIS A 291 -8.88 3.67 13.25
C HIS A 291 -8.52 3.38 11.81
N MET A 292 -7.37 3.90 11.37
CA MET A 292 -6.87 3.67 10.02
C MET A 292 -6.16 2.33 9.92
N VAL A 293 -6.48 1.58 8.87
CA VAL A 293 -5.81 0.30 8.58
C VAL A 293 -5.22 0.36 7.18
N THR A 294 -3.91 0.18 7.04
CA THR A 294 -3.23 0.18 5.74
C THR A 294 -2.16 -0.91 5.69
N GLY A 295 -1.49 -1.07 4.54
CA GLY A 295 -0.45 -2.09 4.33
C GLY A 295 0.83 -1.50 3.74
N TRP A 296 2.00 -2.04 4.07
CA TRP A 296 3.28 -1.52 3.56
C TRP A 296 3.43 -1.61 2.03
N PHE A 297 2.75 -2.57 1.42
CA PHE A 297 2.73 -2.75 -0.03
C PHE A 297 1.40 -2.29 -0.63
N ASP A 298 0.61 -1.50 0.10
CA ASP A 298 -0.56 -0.84 -0.47
C ASP A 298 -0.12 0.44 -1.19
N PHE A 299 -0.67 0.70 -2.37
CA PHE A 299 -0.27 1.89 -3.14
C PHE A 299 -0.80 3.20 -2.55
N PHE A 300 -1.78 3.16 -1.63
CA PHE A 300 -2.20 4.33 -0.85
C PHE A 300 -1.33 4.57 0.38
N ALA A 301 -0.45 3.63 0.76
CA ALA A 301 0.22 3.64 2.07
C ALA A 301 0.89 4.96 2.43
N ARG A 302 1.57 5.62 1.47
CA ARG A 302 2.20 6.92 1.71
C ARG A 302 1.18 7.97 2.12
N GLN A 303 0.14 8.18 1.31
CA GLN A 303 -0.89 9.17 1.60
C GLN A 303 -1.69 8.79 2.85
N SER A 304 -2.05 7.51 3.04
CA SER A 304 -2.72 7.05 4.27
C SER A 304 -1.94 7.46 5.53
N LEU A 305 -0.62 7.26 5.52
CA LEU A 305 0.23 7.58 6.67
C LEU A 305 0.33 9.09 6.93
N GLN A 306 0.37 9.92 5.88
CA GLN A 306 0.30 11.38 5.99
C GLN A 306 -1.08 11.83 6.50
N ASP A 307 -2.17 11.22 6.03
CA ASP A 307 -3.52 11.51 6.49
C ASP A 307 -3.67 11.17 7.97
N TYR A 308 -3.13 10.03 8.42
CA TYR A 308 -3.08 9.68 9.84
C TYR A 308 -2.26 10.69 10.65
N GLU A 309 -1.07 11.08 10.20
CA GLU A 309 -0.22 12.06 10.88
C GLU A 309 -0.98 13.37 11.12
N ARG A 310 -1.63 13.89 10.07
CA ARG A 310 -2.43 15.12 10.13
C ARG A 310 -3.65 14.97 11.05
N ALA A 311 -4.39 13.86 10.92
CA ALA A 311 -5.55 13.59 11.76
C ALA A 311 -5.17 13.44 13.25
N ALA A 312 -4.11 12.68 13.56
CA ALA A 312 -3.66 12.40 14.92
C ALA A 312 -3.11 13.65 15.63
N ALA A 313 -2.61 14.64 14.88
CA ALA A 313 -2.14 15.91 15.42
C ALA A 313 -3.26 16.73 16.10
N VAL A 314 -4.51 16.57 15.65
CA VAL A 314 -5.67 17.30 16.18
C VAL A 314 -6.72 16.39 16.86
N GLN A 315 -6.65 15.08 16.62
CA GLN A 315 -7.55 14.08 17.18
C GLN A 315 -6.75 12.96 17.87
N PRO A 316 -6.48 13.06 19.20
CA PRO A 316 -5.68 12.08 19.93
C PRO A 316 -6.30 10.67 20.01
N ALA A 317 -7.59 10.53 19.68
CA ALA A 317 -8.27 9.25 19.64
C ALA A 317 -7.98 8.44 18.36
N CYS A 318 -7.24 9.00 17.40
CA CYS A 318 -6.82 8.31 16.19
C CYS A 318 -5.91 7.11 16.50
N GLN A 319 -6.15 6.01 15.79
CA GLN A 319 -5.32 4.79 15.83
C GLN A 319 -4.88 4.41 14.42
N LEU A 320 -3.73 3.77 14.32
CA LEU A 320 -3.14 3.29 13.06
C LEU A 320 -2.73 1.82 13.19
N THR A 321 -3.06 1.02 12.19
CA THR A 321 -2.57 -0.35 12.05
C THR A 321 -2.03 -0.57 10.65
N VAL A 322 -0.74 -0.91 10.55
CA VAL A 322 -0.06 -1.18 9.28
C VAL A 322 0.36 -2.64 9.20
N MET A 323 -0.18 -3.34 8.22
CA MET A 323 0.04 -4.77 7.99
C MET A 323 1.07 -5.01 6.86
N PRO A 324 1.63 -6.23 6.72
CA PRO A 324 2.71 -6.51 5.76
C PRO A 324 2.20 -6.88 4.35
N TYR A 325 1.06 -6.33 3.95
CA TYR A 325 0.30 -6.76 2.79
C TYR A 325 0.16 -5.65 1.75
N GLU A 326 -0.12 -6.11 0.55
CA GLU A 326 -0.51 -5.33 -0.62
C GLU A 326 -2.02 -5.15 -0.71
N HIS A 327 -2.53 -4.29 -1.60
CA HIS A 327 -3.95 -3.89 -1.66
C HIS A 327 -4.96 -5.04 -1.52
N TRP A 328 -4.69 -6.15 -2.21
CA TRP A 328 -5.58 -7.32 -2.24
C TRP A 328 -5.49 -8.19 -0.99
N GLY A 329 -4.43 -8.09 -0.19
CA GLY A 329 -4.29 -8.90 1.00
C GLY A 329 -5.34 -8.60 2.07
N PHE A 330 -6.08 -7.48 1.98
CA PHE A 330 -7.26 -7.21 2.83
C PHE A 330 -8.34 -8.27 2.62
N THR A 331 -8.46 -8.78 1.38
CA THR A 331 -9.42 -9.84 1.04
C THR A 331 -9.00 -11.22 1.53
N ARG A 332 -7.74 -11.39 1.95
CA ARG A 332 -7.27 -12.63 2.58
C ARG A 332 -7.80 -12.69 4.00
N LEU A 333 -7.97 -13.92 4.53
CA LEU A 333 -8.54 -14.15 5.85
C LEU A 333 -7.84 -13.34 6.96
N TYR A 334 -6.51 -13.25 6.95
CA TYR A 334 -5.77 -12.49 7.94
C TYR A 334 -6.00 -10.97 7.85
N GLY A 335 -6.05 -10.43 6.62
CA GLY A 335 -6.40 -9.03 6.39
C GLY A 335 -7.81 -8.70 6.89
N MET A 336 -8.80 -9.53 6.53
CA MET A 336 -10.18 -9.38 7.01
C MET A 336 -10.28 -9.47 8.54
N GLN A 337 -9.59 -10.44 9.16
CA GLN A 337 -9.56 -10.62 10.62
C GLN A 337 -9.08 -9.35 11.32
N LEU A 338 -7.98 -8.76 10.87
CA LEU A 338 -7.42 -7.56 11.49
C LEU A 338 -8.28 -6.34 11.23
N SER A 339 -8.65 -6.08 9.97
CA SER A 339 -9.45 -4.91 9.62
C SER A 339 -10.82 -4.89 10.28
N TYR A 340 -11.53 -6.03 10.35
CA TYR A 340 -12.82 -6.08 11.05
C TYR A 340 -12.69 -5.94 12.56
N ARG A 341 -11.56 -6.30 13.15
CA ARG A 341 -11.33 -6.09 14.57
C ARG A 341 -10.99 -4.65 14.89
N CYS A 342 -10.14 -4.01 14.09
CA CYS A 342 -9.90 -2.56 14.16
C CYS A 342 -11.23 -1.79 14.00
N LEU A 343 -12.04 -2.16 13.01
CA LEU A 343 -13.39 -1.65 12.82
C LEU A 343 -14.24 -1.78 14.09
N LEU A 344 -14.41 -3.00 14.59
CA LEU A 344 -15.27 -3.24 15.76
C LEU A 344 -14.74 -2.56 17.03
N GLN A 345 -13.43 -2.45 17.20
CA GLN A 345 -12.83 -1.74 18.34
C GLN A 345 -13.11 -0.24 18.29
N CYS A 346 -12.91 0.38 17.12
CA CYS A 346 -13.25 1.78 16.91
C CYS A 346 -14.75 2.00 17.17
N MET A 347 -15.61 1.16 16.58
CA MET A 347 -17.06 1.25 16.74
C MET A 347 -17.52 1.06 18.19
N LEU A 348 -16.99 0.08 18.93
CA LEU A 348 -17.38 -0.13 20.32
C LEU A 348 -16.93 1.01 21.24
N LYS A 349 -15.77 1.61 20.95
CA LYS A 349 -15.20 2.70 21.73
C LYS A 349 -15.91 4.03 21.48
N HIS A 350 -16.27 4.31 20.22
CA HIS A 350 -16.76 5.63 19.80
C HIS A 350 -18.24 5.65 19.39
N LEU A 351 -18.84 4.48 19.17
CA LEU A 351 -20.22 4.30 18.74
C LEU A 351 -20.89 3.08 19.44
N PRO A 352 -20.96 3.03 20.79
CA PRO A 352 -21.44 1.86 21.50
C PRO A 352 -22.93 1.57 21.25
N THR A 353 -23.29 0.28 21.11
CA THR A 353 -24.66 -0.18 20.81
C THR A 353 -25.59 -0.24 22.02
N GLN A 354 -25.06 -0.15 23.24
CA GLN A 354 -25.86 0.00 24.45
C GLN A 354 -25.84 1.44 24.93
N ARG A 355 -27.00 2.08 25.11
CA ARG A 355 -27.09 3.30 25.93
C ARG A 355 -26.74 2.88 27.36
N PRO A 356 -25.78 3.52 28.05
CA PRO A 356 -25.55 3.25 29.46
C PRO A 356 -26.83 3.63 30.21
N SER A 357 -27.62 2.63 30.62
CA SER A 357 -28.80 2.88 31.45
C SER A 357 -28.33 3.10 32.88
N LYS A 358 -28.94 4.06 33.58
CA LYS A 358 -28.66 4.32 35.00
C LYS A 358 -28.88 3.08 35.90
N GLN A 359 -29.61 2.07 35.42
CA GLN A 359 -29.87 0.81 36.15
C GLN A 359 -28.75 -0.25 36.00
N VAL A 360 -28.03 -0.29 34.87
CA VAL A 360 -26.93 -1.27 34.67
C VAL A 360 -25.68 -0.92 35.49
N ALA A 361 -25.53 0.34 35.90
CA ALA A 361 -24.46 0.74 36.82
C ALA A 361 -24.63 0.19 38.26
N GLN A 362 -25.83 -0.27 38.63
CA GLN A 362 -26.13 -0.81 39.97
C GLN A 362 -26.31 -2.34 40.01
N GLN A 363 -26.47 -2.99 38.86
CA GLN A 363 -26.51 -4.45 38.77
C GLN A 363 -25.27 -4.93 38.03
N GLY A 364 -24.35 -5.55 38.79
CA GLY A 364 -23.10 -6.11 38.26
C GLY A 364 -23.33 -6.86 36.95
N ALA A 365 -22.40 -6.65 36.01
CA ALA A 365 -22.37 -7.17 34.65
C ALA A 365 -23.28 -8.39 34.42
N SER A 366 -24.40 -8.16 33.71
CA SER A 366 -25.25 -9.24 33.21
C SER A 366 -24.40 -10.28 32.47
N ARG A 367 -24.61 -11.55 32.80
CA ARG A 367 -23.99 -12.73 32.15
C ARG A 367 -24.27 -12.81 30.63
N ASP A 368 -25.17 -11.99 30.10
CA ASP A 368 -25.59 -12.00 28.69
C ASP A 368 -24.89 -10.94 27.81
N ALA A 369 -23.97 -10.13 28.36
CA ALA A 369 -23.11 -9.29 27.54
C ALA A 369 -22.08 -10.18 26.83
N ALA A 370 -22.20 -10.32 25.51
CA ALA A 370 -21.14 -10.95 24.70
C ALA A 370 -19.80 -10.26 25.04
N PRO A 371 -18.72 -11.02 25.31
CA PRO A 371 -17.43 -10.41 25.61
C PRO A 371 -17.04 -9.49 24.45
N PRO A 372 -16.47 -8.30 24.73
CA PRO A 372 -15.96 -7.44 23.69
C PRO A 372 -15.00 -8.26 22.80
N PRO A 373 -14.88 -7.93 21.50
CA PRO A 373 -13.88 -8.56 20.65
C PRO A 373 -12.53 -8.46 21.37
N LEU A 374 -11.80 -9.58 21.44
CA LEU A 374 -10.48 -9.62 22.07
C LEU A 374 -9.70 -8.39 21.59
N PRO A 375 -9.00 -7.66 22.47
CA PRO A 375 -8.14 -6.58 22.05
C PRO A 375 -7.19 -7.02 20.93
N VAL A 376 -6.89 -6.13 19.97
CA VAL A 376 -6.05 -6.46 18.81
C VAL A 376 -4.70 -6.99 19.28
N HIS A 377 -4.24 -6.51 20.44
CA HIS A 377 -3.03 -6.95 21.08
C HIS A 377 -2.99 -8.39 21.60
N GLU A 378 -4.11 -8.98 22.00
CA GLU A 378 -4.14 -10.37 22.50
C GLU A 378 -3.87 -11.40 21.38
N TRP A 379 -3.82 -10.97 20.12
CA TRP A 379 -3.37 -11.80 19.00
C TRP A 379 -1.88 -11.65 18.69
N PHE A 380 -1.25 -10.60 19.21
CA PHE A 380 0.17 -10.33 19.04
C PHE A 380 1.00 -10.92 20.19
N SER A 381 0.36 -11.59 21.17
CA SER A 381 0.94 -12.12 22.40
C SER A 381 1.74 -13.42 22.17
N GLY A 382 2.75 -13.35 21.31
CA GLY A 382 3.90 -14.26 21.34
C GLY A 382 4.94 -13.83 22.38
N GLY A 383 4.52 -13.52 23.61
CA GLY A 383 5.42 -13.18 24.74
C GLY A 383 5.92 -11.73 24.79
N ARG A 384 5.02 -10.72 24.71
CA ARG A 384 5.38 -9.28 24.71
C ARG A 384 4.82 -8.51 25.90
N SER A 385 5.42 -7.37 26.23
CA SER A 385 4.89 -6.48 27.27
C SER A 385 3.59 -5.81 26.84
N GLU A 386 2.61 -5.77 27.74
CA GLU A 386 1.32 -5.10 27.55
C GLU A 386 1.46 -3.61 27.14
N SER A 387 2.58 -2.96 27.50
CA SER A 387 2.86 -1.54 27.23
C SER A 387 3.10 -1.17 25.77
N SER A 388 3.70 -2.06 24.96
CA SER A 388 3.89 -1.82 23.50
C SER A 388 2.57 -2.00 22.75
N LEU A 389 1.72 -2.86 23.28
CA LEU A 389 0.46 -3.30 22.70
C LEU A 389 -0.71 -2.30 22.89
N ALA A 390 -0.56 -1.33 23.79
CA ALA A 390 -1.52 -0.26 24.05
C ALA A 390 -1.28 1.02 23.22
N GLN A 391 -0.21 1.06 22.42
CA GLN A 391 0.19 2.23 21.65
C GLN A 391 -0.79 2.53 20.49
N PRO A 392 -1.03 3.81 20.14
CA PRO A 392 -1.98 4.20 19.10
C PRO A 392 -1.57 3.74 17.70
N VAL A 393 -0.27 3.53 17.46
CA VAL A 393 0.25 2.99 16.20
C VAL A 393 0.72 1.55 16.42
N GLN A 394 0.21 0.63 15.59
CA GLN A 394 0.63 -0.77 15.53
C GLN A 394 1.15 -1.10 14.14
N LEU A 395 2.40 -1.53 14.02
CA LEU A 395 3.10 -1.77 12.77
C LEU A 395 3.60 -3.23 12.69
N CYS A 396 3.51 -3.87 11.52
CA CYS A 396 4.18 -5.14 11.28
C CYS A 396 5.54 -4.91 10.60
N LEU A 397 6.65 -5.26 11.25
CA LEU A 397 8.00 -5.11 10.70
C LEU A 397 8.22 -6.11 9.56
N LEU A 398 8.49 -5.62 8.35
CA LEU A 398 8.90 -6.46 7.23
C LEU A 398 10.23 -7.18 7.53
N GLY A 399 10.44 -8.34 6.91
CA GLY A 399 11.58 -9.21 7.22
C GLY A 399 11.25 -10.19 8.35
N SER A 400 11.10 -9.70 9.58
CA SER A 400 10.79 -10.57 10.74
C SER A 400 9.31 -10.86 10.96
N LEU A 401 8.41 -10.09 10.33
CA LEU A 401 6.95 -10.13 10.49
C LEU A 401 6.49 -9.95 11.96
N ARG A 402 7.37 -9.36 12.78
CA ARG A 402 7.08 -9.03 14.17
C ARG A 402 6.28 -7.74 14.22
N TRP A 403 5.25 -7.70 15.07
CA TRP A 403 4.53 -6.45 15.33
C TRP A 403 5.39 -5.46 16.13
N CYS A 404 5.04 -4.18 16.18
CA CYS A 404 5.69 -3.16 16.98
C CYS A 404 4.68 -2.04 17.25
N GLY A 405 4.56 -1.61 18.51
CA GLY A 405 3.72 -0.48 18.87
C GLY A 405 4.54 0.80 19.08
N LEU A 406 4.05 1.92 18.55
CA LEU A 406 4.69 3.23 18.63
C LEU A 406 3.73 4.32 19.13
N PRO A 407 4.23 5.34 19.87
CA PRO A 407 3.38 6.43 20.37
C PRO A 407 2.87 7.36 19.27
N SER A 408 3.56 7.42 18.12
CA SER A 408 3.21 8.27 16.99
C SER A 408 3.75 7.68 15.68
N TRP A 409 3.18 8.16 14.58
CA TRP A 409 3.77 8.03 13.25
C TRP A 409 3.92 9.43 12.64
N PRO A 410 5.08 9.79 12.07
CA PRO A 410 6.34 9.04 12.09
C PRO A 410 6.86 8.75 13.52
N PRO A 411 7.78 7.78 13.69
CA PRO A 411 8.38 7.53 15.00
C PRO A 411 9.09 8.79 15.51
N PRO A 412 9.06 9.07 16.83
CA PRO A 412 9.70 10.26 17.36
C PRO A 412 11.24 10.13 17.28
N ARG A 413 11.89 11.13 16.65
CA ARG A 413 13.37 11.27 16.57
C ARG A 413 14.12 10.02 16.03
N PRO A 414 13.82 9.53 14.81
CA PRO A 414 14.57 8.42 14.25
C PRO A 414 16.04 8.83 14.05
N LYS A 415 16.98 7.96 14.45
CA LYS A 415 18.40 8.22 14.24
C LYS A 415 18.76 7.94 12.78
N PRO A 416 19.31 8.89 12.02
CA PRO A 416 19.64 8.64 10.62
C PRO A 416 20.86 7.70 10.50
N LEU A 417 20.71 6.59 9.78
CA LEU A 417 21.82 5.77 9.29
C LEU A 417 22.12 6.12 7.84
N ARG A 418 23.31 6.67 7.60
CA ARG A 418 23.80 6.98 6.25
C ARG A 418 24.62 5.82 5.68
N LEU A 419 24.32 5.46 4.44
CA LEU A 419 24.99 4.43 3.67
C LEU A 419 25.43 5.01 2.33
N TRP A 420 26.74 5.02 2.07
CA TRP A 420 27.33 5.57 0.84
C TRP A 420 27.46 4.50 -0.24
N LEU A 421 27.28 4.91 -1.49
CA LEU A 421 27.38 4.05 -2.67
C LEU A 421 28.84 3.97 -3.12
N GLY A 422 29.41 2.75 -3.21
CA GLY A 422 30.78 2.52 -3.66
C GLY A 422 30.86 2.01 -5.10
N SER A 423 31.96 2.29 -5.81
CA SER A 423 32.20 1.86 -7.20
C SER A 423 32.20 0.35 -7.41
N ALA A 424 32.47 -0.43 -6.36
CA ALA A 424 32.36 -1.90 -6.37
C ALA A 424 30.92 -2.40 -6.16
N LEU A 425 29.90 -1.56 -6.38
CA LEU A 425 28.48 -1.86 -6.13
C LEU A 425 28.20 -2.26 -4.66
N THR A 426 28.86 -1.58 -3.72
CA THR A 426 28.73 -1.82 -2.28
C THR A 426 27.99 -0.69 -1.56
N LEU A 427 27.20 -1.00 -0.53
CA LEU A 427 26.68 -0.03 0.44
C LEU A 427 27.59 0.00 1.68
N ARG A 428 28.18 1.16 1.99
CA ARG A 428 29.17 1.31 3.08
C ARG A 428 28.65 2.21 4.20
N LYS A 429 28.92 1.84 5.47
CA LYS A 429 28.61 2.67 6.66
C LYS A 429 29.66 3.76 6.93
N THR A 430 30.80 3.73 6.26
CA THR A 430 31.89 4.70 6.44
C THR A 430 31.90 5.69 5.28
N SER A 431 31.93 6.97 5.62
CA SER A 431 32.08 8.06 4.66
C SER A 431 33.35 7.87 3.82
N PRO A 432 33.29 8.06 2.48
CA PRO A 432 34.47 8.01 1.62
C PRO A 432 35.60 8.97 2.04
N LYS A 433 35.27 10.15 2.59
CA LYS A 433 36.29 11.06 3.14
C LYS A 433 36.99 10.51 4.39
N ALA A 434 36.26 9.81 5.27
CA ALA A 434 36.84 9.18 6.46
C ALA A 434 37.74 7.99 6.11
N ALA A 435 37.45 7.28 5.00
CA ALA A 435 38.28 6.19 4.49
C ALA A 435 39.60 6.67 3.85
N ALA A 436 39.70 7.96 3.48
CA ALA A 436 40.89 8.58 2.90
C ALA A 436 41.87 9.16 3.95
N SER A 437 41.63 8.94 5.25
CA SER A 437 42.60 9.26 6.29
C SER A 437 43.84 8.36 6.13
N PRO A 438 45.07 8.89 6.14
CA PRO A 438 46.23 8.14 5.69
C PRO A 438 46.46 6.92 6.59
N LEU A 439 46.42 5.74 5.97
CA LEU A 439 47.03 4.54 6.51
C LEU A 439 48.45 4.90 6.93
N ALA A 440 48.73 4.83 8.23
CA ALA A 440 50.09 4.80 8.73
C ALA A 440 50.78 3.64 8.01
N VAL A 441 51.78 3.97 7.19
CA VAL A 441 52.67 3.00 6.56
C VAL A 441 53.47 2.34 7.68
N GLY A 442 52.94 1.24 8.20
CA GLY A 442 53.69 0.30 9.04
C GLY A 442 54.56 -0.55 8.14
N ALA A 443 55.87 -0.33 8.22
CA ALA A 443 56.88 -1.06 7.48
C ALA A 443 56.73 -2.58 7.64
N ALA A 444 56.95 -3.29 6.54
CA ALA A 444 56.97 -4.75 6.46
C ALA A 444 57.99 -5.37 7.44
N ALA A 445 57.57 -6.42 8.12
CA ALA A 445 58.47 -7.45 8.62
C ALA A 445 58.04 -8.79 7.99
N ALA A 446 58.97 -9.37 7.22
CA ALA A 446 58.83 -10.66 6.59
C ALA A 446 58.62 -11.76 7.65
N GLY A 447 57.54 -12.53 7.49
CA GLY A 447 57.23 -13.69 8.32
C GLY A 447 56.46 -14.71 7.50
N SER A 448 57.05 -15.88 7.35
CA SER A 448 56.61 -17.06 6.61
C SER A 448 55.13 -17.42 6.71
N TRP A 449 54.53 -17.75 5.57
CA TRP A 449 53.22 -18.40 5.46
C TRP A 449 53.32 -19.88 5.87
N PRO A 450 52.45 -20.40 6.76
CA PRO A 450 52.12 -21.81 6.79
C PRO A 450 50.78 -22.05 6.09
N SER A 451 50.79 -22.92 5.08
CA SER A 451 49.60 -23.57 4.56
C SER A 451 48.95 -24.45 5.62
N PRO A 452 47.61 -24.55 5.67
CA PRO A 452 46.97 -25.79 6.09
C PRO A 452 46.11 -26.37 4.98
N SER A 453 46.64 -27.47 4.46
CA SER A 453 45.99 -28.69 3.99
C SER A 453 44.48 -28.83 4.26
N CYS A 454 43.77 -29.05 3.16
CA CYS A 454 42.45 -29.65 3.07
C CYS A 454 42.50 -31.11 3.58
N VAL A 455 41.63 -31.47 4.54
CA VAL A 455 41.29 -32.87 4.83
C VAL A 455 39.79 -32.91 5.12
N VAL A 456 39.04 -33.50 4.19
CA VAL A 456 37.64 -33.89 4.34
C VAL A 456 37.62 -35.29 4.98
N THR A 457 36.80 -35.46 6.02
CA THR A 457 36.43 -36.78 6.57
C THR A 457 34.91 -36.95 6.50
N PRO A 458 34.39 -38.07 5.99
CA PRO A 458 32.96 -38.33 5.92
C PRO A 458 32.45 -39.20 7.09
N GLY A 459 31.25 -38.88 7.59
CA GLY A 459 30.48 -39.64 8.57
C GLY A 459 29.63 -38.68 9.42
N THR A 460 28.36 -38.91 9.74
CA THR A 460 27.49 -40.09 9.72
C THR A 460 26.04 -39.59 9.73
N ALA A 461 25.15 -40.35 9.09
CA ALA A 461 23.72 -40.09 9.03
C ALA A 461 23.04 -40.29 10.40
N LEU A 462 22.14 -39.39 10.78
CA LEU A 462 21.11 -39.65 11.78
C LEU A 462 19.75 -39.13 11.29
N ASN A 463 18.84 -40.09 11.12
CA ASN A 463 17.42 -39.93 10.84
C ASN A 463 16.71 -39.14 11.94
N GLY A 464 15.86 -38.20 11.53
CA GLY A 464 14.91 -37.51 12.42
C GLY A 464 13.90 -36.71 11.60
N SER A 465 12.79 -37.34 11.22
CA SER A 465 11.68 -36.72 10.51
C SER A 465 11.12 -35.47 11.24
N PRO A 466 10.66 -34.47 10.48
CA PRO A 466 9.46 -33.74 10.88
C PRO A 466 8.35 -33.86 9.83
N LEU A 467 7.27 -34.47 10.33
CA LEU A 467 5.88 -34.41 9.92
C LEU A 467 5.50 -33.23 9.00
N THR A 468 5.05 -33.62 7.82
CA THR A 468 4.35 -32.82 6.80
C THR A 468 2.97 -32.34 7.28
N SER A 469 2.61 -31.09 6.99
CA SER A 469 1.23 -30.75 6.62
C SER A 469 1.19 -29.65 5.53
N PRO A 470 0.20 -29.70 4.62
CA PRO A 470 0.22 -29.08 3.29
C PRO A 470 -0.62 -27.77 3.27
N ASP A 471 -0.62 -26.87 2.29
CA ASP A 471 -0.36 -26.92 0.86
C ASP A 471 0.18 -25.54 0.39
N LEU A 472 1.23 -25.59 -0.42
CA LEU A 472 1.60 -24.61 -1.44
C LEU A 472 2.01 -25.46 -2.65
N GLY A 473 1.15 -25.58 -3.67
CA GLY A 473 1.52 -26.19 -4.95
C GLY A 473 2.44 -25.22 -5.72
N VAL A 474 3.75 -25.48 -5.89
CA VAL A 474 4.44 -26.39 -6.84
C VAL A 474 4.33 -25.86 -8.28
N PHE A 475 5.41 -25.57 -9.02
CA PHE A 475 6.60 -26.37 -9.37
C PHE A 475 7.92 -25.63 -9.01
N ALA A 476 8.99 -26.22 -8.46
CA ALA A 476 9.70 -27.49 -8.67
C ALA A 476 10.42 -27.59 -10.04
N GLU A 477 11.62 -27.03 -10.11
CA GLU A 477 12.75 -27.64 -10.82
C GLU A 477 14.01 -27.48 -9.96
N THR A 478 14.74 -28.59 -9.84
CA THR A 478 15.94 -28.80 -9.04
C THR A 478 17.09 -27.90 -9.48
N VAL A 479 17.70 -27.16 -8.54
CA VAL A 479 19.00 -26.54 -8.73
C VAL A 479 19.97 -27.17 -7.73
N GLU A 480 20.91 -27.92 -8.29
CA GLU A 480 22.09 -28.41 -7.58
C GLU A 480 22.91 -27.24 -7.02
N ASP A 481 23.52 -27.53 -5.88
CA ASP A 481 24.47 -26.74 -5.12
C ASP A 481 25.51 -26.04 -6.03
N GLN A 482 25.41 -24.70 -6.14
CA GLN A 482 26.53 -23.85 -6.56
C GLN A 482 26.49 -22.53 -5.78
N ASP A 483 27.32 -22.48 -4.74
CA ASP A 483 27.90 -21.26 -4.19
C ASP A 483 28.61 -20.49 -5.32
N ALA A 484 27.87 -19.60 -6.00
CA ALA A 484 28.43 -18.60 -6.88
C ALA A 484 28.23 -17.23 -6.24
N PHE A 485 29.28 -16.77 -5.55
CA PHE A 485 29.60 -15.34 -5.54
C PHE A 485 29.70 -14.89 -7.00
N LEU A 486 28.59 -14.40 -7.57
CA LEU A 486 28.57 -13.75 -8.87
C LEU A 486 29.42 -12.49 -8.76
N THR A 487 30.71 -12.65 -9.03
CA THR A 487 31.61 -11.54 -9.29
C THR A 487 31.26 -11.00 -10.66
N THR A 488 30.39 -9.99 -10.71
CA THR A 488 30.12 -9.16 -11.89
C THR A 488 31.31 -8.23 -12.16
N ARG A 489 32.48 -8.82 -12.42
CA ARG A 489 33.75 -8.09 -12.51
C ARG A 489 33.94 -7.29 -13.81
N ASP A 490 32.99 -7.35 -14.76
CA ASP A 490 33.08 -6.64 -16.05
C ASP A 490 32.03 -5.51 -16.26
N ARG A 491 31.22 -5.14 -15.24
CA ARG A 491 30.08 -4.21 -15.43
C ARG A 491 30.25 -2.78 -14.89
N ALA A 492 31.46 -2.26 -14.82
CA ALA A 492 31.69 -0.84 -14.56
C ALA A 492 32.88 -0.35 -15.38
N ARG A 493 32.65 0.42 -16.45
CA ARG A 493 33.71 1.26 -17.00
C ARG A 493 33.92 2.45 -16.07
N ALA A 494 34.66 2.22 -14.98
CA ALA A 494 35.17 3.31 -14.16
C ALA A 494 36.16 4.12 -15.00
N ARG A 495 35.76 5.31 -15.44
CA ARG A 495 36.64 6.28 -16.11
C ARG A 495 37.21 7.19 -15.02
N ALA A 496 38.54 7.38 -14.97
CA ALA A 496 39.18 8.40 -14.13
C ALA A 496 40.19 9.23 -14.95
N PRO A 497 40.39 10.55 -14.68
CA PRO A 497 39.63 11.43 -13.78
C PRO A 497 38.95 12.60 -14.52
N ASP A 498 37.62 12.57 -14.55
CA ASP A 498 36.86 13.76 -14.16
C ASP A 498 36.83 13.80 -12.62
N LYS A 499 36.47 14.92 -11.99
CA LYS A 499 36.45 15.13 -10.53
C LYS A 499 35.70 14.07 -9.68
N TYR A 500 34.93 13.15 -10.29
CA TYR A 500 34.07 12.16 -9.60
C TYR A 500 34.25 10.76 -10.17
N THR A 501 34.20 9.74 -9.31
CA THR A 501 34.01 8.34 -9.72
C THR A 501 32.54 8.12 -10.04
N THR A 502 32.23 7.55 -11.19
CA THR A 502 30.83 7.33 -11.63
C THR A 502 30.58 5.89 -12.06
N LEU A 503 29.34 5.43 -11.88
CA LEU A 503 28.78 4.24 -12.50
C LEU A 503 27.74 4.65 -13.55
N GLU A 504 27.64 3.89 -14.62
CA GLU A 504 26.80 4.22 -15.78
C GLU A 504 25.84 3.07 -16.10
N TYR A 505 24.62 3.40 -16.52
CA TYR A 505 23.68 2.47 -17.13
C TYR A 505 22.92 3.14 -18.28
N THR A 506 22.37 2.33 -19.19
CA THR A 506 21.57 2.80 -20.33
C THR A 506 20.12 2.42 -20.13
N TYR A 507 19.23 3.41 -20.16
CA TYR A 507 17.79 3.26 -20.11
C TYR A 507 17.20 3.27 -21.53
N VAL A 508 16.36 2.28 -21.86
CA VAL A 508 15.67 2.17 -23.14
C VAL A 508 14.16 2.21 -22.90
N PRO A 509 13.43 3.28 -23.28
CA PRO A 509 11.99 3.37 -23.05
C PRO A 509 11.18 2.21 -23.67
N ARG A 510 11.65 1.62 -24.77
CA ARG A 510 10.96 0.47 -25.40
C ARG A 510 11.19 -0.85 -24.67
N GLU A 511 12.19 -0.92 -23.79
CA GLU A 511 12.55 -2.09 -22.98
C GLU A 511 12.69 -1.71 -21.50
N PRO A 512 11.66 -1.10 -20.89
CA PRO A 512 11.77 -0.53 -19.56
C PRO A 512 12.05 -1.62 -18.51
N THR A 513 12.80 -1.27 -17.46
CA THR A 513 12.95 -2.12 -16.29
C THR A 513 11.55 -2.51 -15.75
N PRO A 514 11.25 -3.81 -15.56
CA PRO A 514 9.93 -4.23 -15.13
C PRO A 514 9.70 -3.95 -13.63
N ALA A 515 8.49 -3.56 -13.28
CA ALA A 515 8.00 -3.57 -11.90
C ALA A 515 7.81 -5.00 -11.42
N ARG A 516 8.28 -5.30 -10.21
CA ARG A 516 8.16 -6.62 -9.61
C ARG A 516 7.81 -6.49 -8.14
N GLY A 517 6.57 -6.80 -7.78
CA GLY A 517 6.07 -6.63 -6.42
C GLY A 517 5.92 -5.16 -6.03
N GLY A 518 6.09 -4.90 -4.73
CA GLY A 518 6.00 -3.57 -4.16
C GLY A 518 4.56 -3.06 -4.05
N PRO A 519 4.38 -1.73 -3.89
CA PRO A 519 3.08 -1.07 -3.82
C PRO A 519 2.39 -0.97 -5.19
N SER A 520 1.99 -2.14 -5.71
CA SER A 520 1.34 -2.33 -7.00
C SER A 520 -0.13 -2.70 -6.81
N PHE A 521 -0.99 -2.30 -7.75
CA PHE A 521 -2.39 -2.73 -7.79
C PHE A 521 -2.56 -4.12 -8.41
N HIS A 522 -1.52 -4.73 -8.99
CA HIS A 522 -1.65 -6.00 -9.68
C HIS A 522 -1.83 -7.16 -8.67
N PRO A 523 -2.89 -7.98 -8.78
CA PRO A 523 -3.20 -9.01 -7.77
C PRO A 523 -2.16 -10.14 -7.67
N LEU A 524 -1.34 -10.34 -8.69
CA LEU A 524 -0.29 -11.37 -8.73
C LEU A 524 1.14 -10.80 -8.76
N ASN A 525 1.31 -9.47 -8.80
CA ASN A 525 2.61 -8.82 -8.95
C ASN A 525 2.75 -7.63 -7.99
N SER A 526 2.29 -7.83 -6.76
CA SER A 526 2.35 -6.85 -5.68
C SER A 526 2.83 -7.53 -4.40
N GLY A 527 3.26 -6.74 -3.41
CA GLY A 527 3.76 -7.27 -2.14
C GLY A 527 5.26 -7.57 -2.14
N ALA A 528 5.68 -8.42 -1.20
CA ALA A 528 7.06 -8.89 -1.07
C ALA A 528 7.35 -9.98 -2.11
N ILE A 529 8.17 -9.68 -3.11
CA ILE A 529 8.54 -10.59 -4.21
C ILE A 529 10.07 -10.61 -4.36
N ASP A 530 10.61 -11.79 -4.65
CA ASP A 530 12.02 -11.95 -4.96
C ASP A 530 12.42 -11.22 -6.25
N GLN A 531 13.39 -10.33 -6.15
CA GLN A 531 13.89 -9.45 -7.19
C GLN A 531 15.05 -10.05 -7.99
N SER A 532 15.64 -11.17 -7.54
CA SER A 532 16.77 -11.80 -8.24
C SER A 532 16.58 -12.04 -9.75
N PRO A 533 15.35 -12.30 -10.27
CA PRO A 533 15.15 -12.38 -11.72
C PRO A 533 15.49 -11.11 -12.51
N ILE A 534 15.36 -9.92 -11.91
CA ILE A 534 15.61 -8.62 -12.60
C ILE A 534 16.99 -8.04 -12.28
N GLU A 535 17.68 -8.55 -11.27
CA GLU A 535 19.00 -8.07 -10.82
C GLU A 535 20.14 -8.29 -11.82
N ARG A 536 19.89 -9.06 -12.90
CA ARG A 536 20.85 -9.30 -13.98
C ARG A 536 20.76 -8.29 -15.13
N ARG A 537 19.75 -7.41 -15.12
CA ARG A 537 19.58 -6.41 -16.18
C ARG A 537 20.71 -5.38 -16.19
N GLU A 538 20.97 -4.81 -17.35
CA GLU A 538 22.05 -3.83 -17.57
C GLU A 538 21.63 -2.39 -17.23
N ASP A 539 20.32 -2.13 -17.16
CA ASP A 539 19.73 -0.84 -16.80
C ASP A 539 19.45 -0.72 -15.28
N LEU A 540 20.03 -1.61 -14.46
CA LEU A 540 19.79 -1.71 -13.03
C LEU A 540 21.12 -1.81 -12.25
N LEU A 541 21.47 -0.75 -11.51
CA LEU A 541 22.59 -0.79 -10.58
C LEU A 541 22.15 -1.45 -9.25
N VAL A 542 22.92 -2.43 -8.77
CA VAL A 542 22.58 -3.23 -7.58
C VAL A 542 23.65 -3.07 -6.50
N PHE A 543 23.42 -2.20 -5.52
CA PHE A 543 24.35 -1.98 -4.40
C PHE A 543 23.99 -2.88 -3.22
N THR A 544 24.95 -3.61 -2.66
CA THR A 544 24.70 -4.53 -1.53
C THR A 544 25.61 -4.22 -0.33
N SER A 545 25.08 -4.28 0.88
CA SER A 545 25.88 -4.16 2.11
C SER A 545 26.67 -5.43 2.40
N GLU A 546 27.66 -5.32 3.29
CA GLU A 546 28.18 -6.49 4.01
C GLU A 546 27.07 -7.20 4.80
N PRO A 547 27.23 -8.50 5.15
CA PRO A 547 26.30 -9.15 6.06
C PRO A 547 26.22 -8.37 7.35
N LEU A 548 24.99 -8.16 7.82
CA LEU A 548 24.73 -7.46 9.05
C LEU A 548 25.35 -8.23 10.23
N ARG A 549 26.16 -7.54 11.03
CA ARG A 549 26.75 -8.08 12.27
C ARG A 549 25.81 -7.95 13.47
N GLU A 550 24.82 -7.08 13.36
CA GLU A 550 23.80 -6.77 14.36
C GLU A 550 22.45 -6.60 13.63
N PRO A 551 21.31 -6.89 14.27
CA PRO A 551 19.99 -6.62 13.68
C PRO A 551 19.83 -5.14 13.29
N LEU A 552 19.24 -4.89 12.13
CA LEU A 552 18.96 -3.54 11.63
C LEU A 552 17.44 -3.34 11.60
N THR A 553 16.93 -2.48 12.49
CA THR A 553 15.51 -2.10 12.56
C THR A 553 15.34 -0.63 12.20
N PHE A 554 14.44 -0.35 11.27
CA PHE A 554 14.14 1.02 10.83
C PHE A 554 12.65 1.19 10.55
N ALA A 555 12.13 2.39 10.79
CA ALA A 555 10.74 2.73 10.55
C ALA A 555 10.62 4.22 10.15
N GLY A 556 9.97 4.49 9.01
CA GLY A 556 9.80 5.83 8.46
C GLY A 556 9.96 5.82 6.94
N THR A 557 10.36 6.96 6.37
CA THR A 557 10.60 7.14 4.94
C THR A 557 12.11 7.14 4.66
N PRO A 558 12.68 6.10 4.05
CA PRO A 558 14.06 6.12 3.59
C PRO A 558 14.24 7.16 2.48
N VAL A 559 15.39 7.85 2.46
CA VAL A 559 15.69 8.87 1.46
C VAL A 559 16.98 8.51 0.74
N LEU A 560 16.93 8.47 -0.59
CA LEU A 560 18.09 8.28 -1.45
C LEU A 560 18.43 9.59 -2.14
N VAL A 561 19.61 10.13 -1.85
CA VAL A 561 20.15 11.27 -2.61
C VAL A 561 21.17 10.73 -3.61
N LEU A 562 21.06 11.12 -4.88
CA LEU A 562 21.98 10.74 -5.94
C LEU A 562 22.52 11.99 -6.63
N ARG A 563 23.83 12.01 -6.89
CA ARG A 563 24.40 12.94 -7.88
C ARG A 563 24.39 12.27 -9.25
N VAL A 564 23.67 12.86 -10.20
CA VAL A 564 23.41 12.26 -11.51
C VAL A 564 23.74 13.15 -12.70
N TRP A 565 24.03 12.52 -13.83
CA TRP A 565 24.08 13.12 -15.17
C TRP A 565 23.22 12.27 -16.12
N THR A 566 22.51 12.91 -17.04
CA THR A 566 21.59 12.22 -17.99
C THR A 566 21.71 12.81 -19.39
N SER A 567 21.66 11.97 -20.43
CA SER A 567 21.66 12.42 -21.83
C SER A 567 20.29 12.89 -22.33
N SER A 568 19.23 12.68 -21.53
CA SER A 568 17.87 13.09 -21.82
C SER A 568 17.47 14.32 -20.99
N ARG A 569 16.59 15.16 -21.56
CA ARG A 569 15.93 16.28 -20.87
C ARG A 569 14.93 15.83 -19.80
N SER A 570 14.42 14.60 -19.89
CA SER A 570 13.55 14.01 -18.87
C SER A 570 13.95 12.56 -18.60
N ILE A 571 14.09 12.21 -17.34
CA ILE A 571 14.37 10.83 -16.90
C ILE A 571 13.76 10.58 -15.53
N ASP A 572 13.31 9.36 -15.28
CA ASP A 572 12.91 8.95 -13.94
C ASP A 572 14.10 8.30 -13.22
N LEU A 573 14.23 8.55 -11.92
CA LEU A 573 15.15 7.84 -11.03
C LEU A 573 14.37 7.08 -9.99
N ILE A 574 14.60 5.77 -9.92
CA ILE A 574 13.92 4.87 -9.00
C ILE A 574 14.93 4.25 -8.05
N GLY A 575 14.63 4.34 -6.76
CA GLY A 575 15.32 3.59 -5.71
C GLY A 575 14.42 2.47 -5.20
N ARG A 576 14.96 1.25 -5.06
CA ARG A 576 14.25 0.14 -4.41
C ARG A 576 15.11 -0.51 -3.34
N LEU A 577 14.60 -0.59 -2.13
CA LEU A 577 15.26 -1.32 -1.04
C LEU A 577 14.79 -2.75 -1.01
N CYS A 578 15.74 -3.66 -0.80
CA CYS A 578 15.52 -5.08 -0.65
C CYS A 578 16.26 -5.61 0.59
N LEU A 579 15.63 -6.58 1.26
CA LEU A 579 16.28 -7.48 2.20
C LEU A 579 16.84 -8.67 1.42
N VAL A 580 18.13 -8.93 1.55
CA VAL A 580 18.73 -10.17 1.05
C VAL A 580 18.82 -11.15 2.22
N THR A 581 18.04 -12.22 2.13
CA THR A 581 18.03 -13.28 3.14
C THR A 581 19.37 -14.00 3.19
N ARG A 582 19.62 -14.76 4.27
CA ARG A 582 20.82 -15.62 4.38
C ARG A 582 20.95 -16.66 3.26
N ARG A 583 19.82 -17.01 2.61
CA ARG A 583 19.76 -17.94 1.48
C ARG A 583 19.92 -17.25 0.13
N GLY A 584 20.18 -15.94 0.10
CA GLY A 584 20.43 -15.18 -1.12
C GLY A 584 19.19 -14.60 -1.81
N ALA A 585 17.97 -14.97 -1.40
CA ALA A 585 16.75 -14.37 -1.96
C ALA A 585 16.67 -12.87 -1.65
N SER A 586 16.35 -12.05 -2.66
CA SER A 586 16.36 -10.59 -2.59
C SER A 586 14.92 -10.06 -2.58
N ILE A 587 14.36 -9.82 -1.40
CA ILE A 587 12.95 -9.48 -1.23
C ILE A 587 12.78 -7.96 -1.14
N ASN A 588 11.95 -7.36 -1.99
CA ASN A 588 11.70 -5.91 -1.93
C ASN A 588 10.99 -5.50 -0.63
N LEU A 589 11.37 -4.32 -0.11
CA LEU A 589 10.82 -3.71 1.11
C LEU A 589 10.01 -2.45 0.77
N CYS A 590 10.60 -1.52 0.03
CA CYS A 590 9.93 -0.31 -0.45
C CYS A 590 10.61 0.23 -1.71
N GLU A 591 9.93 1.12 -2.42
CA GLU A 591 10.41 1.76 -3.64
C GLU A 591 9.92 3.21 -3.69
N GLY A 592 10.72 4.09 -4.28
CA GLY A 592 10.33 5.47 -4.61
C GLY A 592 10.84 5.86 -5.98
N LEU A 593 10.28 6.94 -6.50
CA LEU A 593 10.61 7.51 -7.81
C LEU A 593 10.76 9.02 -7.66
N SER A 594 11.63 9.62 -8.48
CA SER A 594 11.72 11.06 -8.69
C SER A 594 11.94 11.34 -10.18
N ARG A 595 11.05 12.12 -10.78
CA ARG A 595 11.18 12.59 -12.16
C ARG A 595 12.11 13.78 -12.22
N VAL A 596 13.08 13.69 -13.10
CA VAL A 596 14.12 14.70 -13.32
C VAL A 596 13.86 15.33 -14.68
N ASP A 597 13.25 16.51 -14.67
CA ASP A 597 13.07 17.35 -15.86
C ASP A 597 14.14 18.45 -15.87
N ALA A 598 14.82 18.61 -16.99
CA ALA A 598 15.79 19.68 -17.24
C ALA A 598 15.13 20.83 -17.99
N ALA A 599 15.34 22.06 -17.51
CA ALA A 599 15.00 23.26 -18.27
C ALA A 599 15.72 23.27 -19.62
N ALA A 600 15.21 24.01 -20.61
CA ALA A 600 15.81 24.09 -21.96
C ALA A 600 17.28 24.54 -21.93
N GLU A 601 17.68 25.24 -20.87
CA GLU A 601 18.99 25.82 -20.63
C GLU A 601 19.88 24.97 -19.68
N GLU A 602 19.33 23.90 -19.09
CA GLU A 602 20.04 23.01 -18.17
C GLU A 602 20.52 21.72 -18.88
N ALA A 603 21.82 21.48 -18.78
CA ALA A 603 22.58 20.59 -19.66
C ALA A 603 22.19 19.11 -19.59
N CYS A 604 21.92 18.53 -20.76
CA CYS A 604 21.97 17.09 -21.05
C CYS A 604 23.44 16.64 -21.26
N ILE A 605 23.77 15.36 -21.05
CA ILE A 605 25.09 14.78 -21.39
C ILE A 605 25.39 15.12 -22.86
N GLY A 606 26.42 15.96 -23.09
CA GLY A 606 26.82 16.37 -24.44
C GLY A 606 27.47 17.74 -24.53
N ASP A 607 27.27 18.63 -23.53
CA ASP A 607 27.94 19.94 -23.50
C ASP A 607 29.25 19.84 -22.68
N ALA A 608 30.38 20.03 -23.35
CA ALA A 608 31.67 19.42 -23.02
C ALA A 608 32.39 19.84 -21.71
N ASP A 609 31.81 20.59 -20.76
CA ASP A 609 32.57 21.09 -19.59
C ASP A 609 31.74 21.56 -18.35
N ARG A 610 30.85 20.74 -17.75
CA ARG A 610 30.09 21.17 -16.54
C ARG A 610 30.19 20.21 -15.32
N ARG A 611 31.07 20.61 -14.40
CA ARG A 611 31.77 19.85 -13.34
C ARG A 611 30.99 19.48 -12.05
N THR A 612 29.65 19.45 -12.02
CA THR A 612 28.95 19.25 -10.72
C THR A 612 27.88 18.17 -10.67
N GLY A 613 27.17 17.83 -11.75
CA GLY A 613 26.06 16.85 -11.69
C GLY A 613 24.88 17.33 -10.84
N ARG A 614 23.66 16.86 -11.14
CA ARG A 614 22.46 17.25 -10.41
C ARG A 614 22.29 16.40 -9.17
N LEU A 615 22.03 17.02 -8.02
CA LEU A 615 21.56 16.29 -6.85
C LEU A 615 20.06 16.04 -7.00
N VAL A 616 19.66 14.77 -6.93
CA VAL A 616 18.26 14.35 -6.98
C VAL A 616 17.96 13.57 -5.73
N GLU A 617 16.90 13.99 -5.05
CA GLU A 617 16.35 13.27 -3.92
C GLU A 617 15.23 12.35 -4.41
N VAL A 618 15.32 11.08 -4.00
CA VAL A 618 14.32 10.05 -4.22
C VAL A 618 13.86 9.58 -2.84
N GLU A 619 12.73 10.11 -2.39
CA GLU A 619 12.06 9.59 -1.21
C GLU A 619 11.46 8.22 -1.52
N LEU A 620 11.85 7.20 -0.78
CA LEU A 620 11.33 5.85 -0.96
C LEU A 620 10.00 5.67 -0.22
N GLY A 621 9.23 4.63 -0.56
CA GLY A 621 7.99 4.33 0.16
C GLY A 621 8.22 4.19 1.68
N PRO A 622 7.29 4.70 2.51
CA PRO A 622 7.37 4.51 3.95
C PRO A 622 7.33 3.02 4.29
N VAL A 623 8.11 2.62 5.29
CA VAL A 623 8.28 1.22 5.65
C VAL A 623 8.68 1.09 7.11
N ALA A 624 8.32 -0.03 7.73
CA ALA A 624 8.99 -0.52 8.93
C ALA A 624 9.54 -1.91 8.65
N ALA A 625 10.83 -2.11 8.89
CA ALA A 625 11.52 -3.35 8.56
C ALA A 625 12.56 -3.71 9.63
N GLU A 626 12.83 -5.00 9.72
CA GLU A 626 13.85 -5.57 10.59
C GLU A 626 14.60 -6.68 9.85
N LEU A 627 15.91 -6.46 9.69
CA LEU A 627 16.83 -7.41 9.07
C LEU A 627 17.70 -8.03 10.16
N GLY A 628 17.84 -9.35 10.14
CA GLY A 628 18.62 -10.12 11.11
C GLY A 628 20.12 -10.20 10.78
N VAL A 629 20.89 -10.71 11.75
CA VAL A 629 22.32 -11.01 11.57
C VAL A 629 22.53 -11.94 10.38
N GLY A 630 23.54 -11.66 9.55
CA GLY A 630 23.88 -12.43 8.35
C GLY A 630 23.04 -12.08 7.11
N GLU A 631 21.94 -11.35 7.26
CA GLU A 631 21.19 -10.79 6.13
C GLU A 631 21.90 -9.54 5.58
N ARG A 632 21.52 -9.07 4.40
CA ARG A 632 22.10 -7.86 3.79
C ARG A 632 21.01 -6.89 3.38
N LEU A 633 21.34 -5.61 3.40
CA LEU A 633 20.54 -4.59 2.74
C LEU A 633 21.01 -4.45 1.29
N ARG A 634 20.07 -4.33 0.36
CA ARG A 634 20.34 -4.09 -1.05
C ARG A 634 19.54 -2.90 -1.55
N LEU A 635 20.18 -2.07 -2.37
CA LEU A 635 19.59 -0.93 -3.04
C LEU A 635 19.68 -1.14 -4.55
N HIS A 636 18.55 -1.04 -5.24
CA HIS A 636 18.52 -0.92 -6.69
C HIS A 636 18.40 0.54 -7.10
N VAL A 637 19.09 0.93 -8.19
CA VAL A 637 18.94 2.22 -8.87
C VAL A 637 18.71 1.97 -10.37
N CYS A 638 17.62 2.49 -10.91
CA CYS A 638 17.25 2.36 -12.32
C CYS A 638 16.34 3.53 -12.76
N SER A 639 15.89 3.51 -14.03
CA SER A 639 15.02 4.55 -14.59
C SER A 639 13.61 4.08 -14.98
N ALA A 640 13.21 2.87 -14.58
CA ALA A 640 11.85 2.40 -14.79
C ALA A 640 11.43 1.35 -13.76
N ALA A 641 10.13 1.25 -13.55
CA ALA A 641 9.47 0.10 -12.93
C ALA A 641 8.09 -0.02 -13.59
N HIS A 642 8.09 -0.51 -14.83
CA HIS A 642 6.91 -0.56 -15.69
C HIS A 642 6.20 -1.93 -15.56
N PRO A 643 4.86 -2.02 -15.56
CA PRO A 643 3.89 -0.96 -15.81
C PRO A 643 3.42 -0.22 -14.56
N ARG A 644 3.96 -0.51 -13.35
CA ARG A 644 3.56 0.18 -12.12
C ARG A 644 3.57 1.70 -12.32
N TRP A 645 4.71 2.22 -12.75
CA TRP A 645 4.84 3.59 -13.22
C TRP A 645 4.77 3.66 -14.74
N MET A 646 4.18 4.74 -15.25
CA MET A 646 4.34 5.12 -16.64
C MET A 646 5.83 5.35 -16.88
N ARG A 647 6.38 4.63 -17.86
CA ARG A 647 7.78 4.78 -18.24
C ARG A 647 8.04 6.19 -18.76
N ASN A 648 9.19 6.77 -18.43
CA ASN A 648 9.61 8.03 -19.02
C ASN A 648 9.98 7.79 -20.50
N LEU A 649 9.43 8.59 -21.42
CA LEU A 649 9.69 8.44 -22.85
C LEU A 649 10.92 9.20 -23.32
N CYS A 650 11.65 9.85 -22.40
CA CYS A 650 12.79 10.72 -22.70
C CYS A 650 12.44 11.86 -23.67
N SER A 651 11.16 12.22 -23.75
CA SER A 651 10.66 13.35 -24.53
C SER A 651 10.93 14.67 -23.79
N SER A 652 10.81 15.79 -24.50
CA SER A 652 10.81 17.10 -23.85
C SER A 652 9.67 17.18 -22.82
N PRO A 653 9.93 17.65 -21.58
CA PRO A 653 8.89 17.84 -20.57
C PRO A 653 7.84 18.88 -20.98
N GLU A 654 8.14 19.72 -21.97
CA GLU A 654 7.21 20.71 -22.54
C GLU A 654 6.10 20.07 -23.39
N ILE A 655 6.29 18.82 -23.85
CA ILE A 655 5.27 18.11 -24.60
C ILE A 655 4.22 17.59 -23.61
N PRO A 656 2.93 17.93 -23.77
CA PRO A 656 1.87 17.45 -22.89
C PRO A 656 1.89 15.92 -22.80
N LEU A 657 1.75 15.41 -21.57
CA LEU A 657 1.85 13.98 -21.25
C LEU A 657 1.01 13.09 -22.16
N ALA A 658 -0.23 13.53 -22.45
CA ALA A 658 -1.16 12.84 -23.33
C ALA A 658 -0.68 12.67 -24.79
N ARG A 659 0.36 13.42 -25.21
CA ARG A 659 0.91 13.44 -26.58
C ARG A 659 2.36 12.96 -26.66
N GLN A 660 2.98 12.64 -25.53
CA GLN A 660 4.38 12.20 -25.52
C GLN A 660 4.54 10.87 -26.27
N THR A 661 5.63 10.76 -27.00
CA THR A 661 6.06 9.56 -27.71
C THR A 661 7.57 9.40 -27.53
N SER A 662 8.07 8.17 -27.61
CA SER A 662 9.51 7.86 -27.51
C SER A 662 10.39 8.57 -28.55
N GLY A 663 9.82 9.12 -29.63
CA GLY A 663 10.54 9.91 -30.63
C GLY A 663 11.73 9.16 -31.25
N SER A 664 12.79 9.90 -31.60
CA SER A 664 14.05 9.38 -32.16
C SER A 664 15.09 8.99 -31.10
N PHE A 665 14.85 9.23 -29.81
CA PHE A 665 15.75 8.81 -28.74
C PHE A 665 15.55 7.32 -28.47
N ALA A 666 16.44 6.49 -29.01
CA ALA A 666 16.42 5.05 -28.78
C ALA A 666 16.80 4.67 -27.33
N SER A 667 17.60 5.51 -26.66
CA SER A 667 18.14 5.22 -25.32
C SER A 667 18.65 6.49 -24.62
N CYS A 668 18.69 6.46 -23.28
CA CYS A 668 19.25 7.50 -22.42
C CYS A 668 20.39 6.92 -21.57
N CYS A 669 21.55 7.58 -21.56
CA CYS A 669 22.66 7.26 -20.67
C CYS A 669 22.47 8.00 -19.34
N VAL A 670 22.61 7.28 -18.22
CA VAL A 670 22.57 7.85 -16.87
C VAL A 670 23.86 7.51 -16.14
N ARG A 671 24.55 8.53 -15.62
CA ARG A 671 25.73 8.37 -14.75
C ARG A 671 25.37 8.76 -13.33
N VAL A 672 25.80 7.96 -12.35
CA VAL A 672 25.59 8.16 -10.92
C VAL A 672 26.95 8.28 -10.23
N SER A 673 27.14 9.32 -9.41
CA SER A 673 28.36 9.48 -8.62
C SER A 673 28.45 8.43 -7.52
N VAL A 674 29.65 7.92 -7.27
CA VAL A 674 29.97 6.92 -6.24
C VAL A 674 31.31 7.23 -5.57
N ASP A 675 31.58 6.59 -4.42
CA ASP A 675 32.76 6.84 -3.59
C ASP A 675 32.94 8.33 -3.21
N ASP A 676 31.82 9.07 -3.13
CA ASP A 676 31.77 10.45 -2.66
C ASP A 676 30.70 10.63 -1.56
N GLU A 677 30.61 11.84 -1.02
CA GLU A 677 29.60 12.18 0.00
C GLU A 677 28.24 12.58 -0.58
N ALA A 678 28.12 12.64 -1.92
CA ALA A 678 26.96 13.21 -2.58
C ALA A 678 25.86 12.17 -2.80
N SER A 679 26.23 10.95 -3.15
CA SER A 679 25.28 9.84 -3.32
C SER A 679 25.17 9.01 -2.03
N VAL A 680 24.04 9.13 -1.34
CA VAL A 680 23.83 8.56 0.00
C VAL A 680 22.40 8.07 0.19
N LEU A 681 22.26 6.87 0.76
CA LEU A 681 21.00 6.33 1.27
C LEU A 681 20.90 6.62 2.77
N THR A 682 19.81 7.22 3.21
CA THR A 682 19.53 7.49 4.63
C THR A 682 18.34 6.66 5.10
N LEU A 683 18.55 5.85 6.15
CA LEU A 683 17.50 5.08 6.81
C LEU A 683 17.11 5.69 8.16
N PRO A 684 15.81 5.74 8.50
CA PRO A 684 15.33 6.19 9.80
C PRO A 684 15.39 5.05 10.84
N LEU A 685 16.51 4.91 11.55
CA LEU A 685 16.66 3.83 12.54
C LEU A 685 15.63 3.98 13.65
N LEU A 686 15.03 2.85 13.99
CA LEU A 686 14.23 2.70 15.19
C LEU A 686 15.18 2.21 16.30
N GLU A 687 15.29 2.96 17.39
CA GLU A 687 16.07 2.47 18.53
C GLU A 687 15.45 1.15 19.02
N ALA A 688 16.29 0.11 19.15
CA ALA A 688 15.84 -1.13 19.75
C ALA A 688 15.31 -0.81 21.15
N ALA A 689 14.08 -1.24 21.45
CA ALA A 689 13.63 -1.24 22.84
C ALA A 689 14.73 -1.95 23.65
N PRO A 690 15.25 -1.35 24.74
CA PRO A 690 16.33 -1.95 25.49
C PRO A 690 15.93 -3.38 25.82
N ALA A 691 16.76 -4.35 25.43
CA ALA A 691 16.54 -5.75 25.74
C ALA A 691 16.34 -5.85 27.25
N ARG A 692 15.13 -6.21 27.67
CA ARG A 692 14.82 -6.50 29.07
C ARG A 692 15.15 -7.95 29.36
#